data_AF-A0A1E4Q4P7-F1
#
_entry.id   AF-A0A1E4Q4P7-F1
#
_cell.length_a   1.000
_cell.length_b   1.000
_cell.length_c   1.000
_cell.angle_alpha   90.00
_cell.angle_beta   90.00
_cell.angle_gamma   90.00
#
_symmetry.space_group_name_H-M   'P 1'
#
loop_
_entity.id
_entity.type
_entity.pdbx_description
1 polymer ?
#
loop_
_entity_poly.entity_id
_entity_poly.type
_entity_poly.pdbx_seq_one_letter_code
_entity_poly.pdbx_strand_id
1 'polypeptide(L)'
;MTEPKLRRRPPPLLQALAWFVPGWVAVAIAAASTHPLVLIPLLLANALTMAAVCHAIGFDPEPRFGRTVLRRGAAHLVMFSTYVAVVFVLIAWPLLRLSQAPSLSGALLLAAALVIALTLLWRLWPAFGLVFVWDDAYPAQSDGSWIFTATARSIAFGRHLSREERFFTHFLPAAFSLLVLAFLALALTGLYGVLPQEMRTAAMGLYGLVLMPLGCLVIANRTLRALLCERHRPRLGNGGGSVARPPAAPLTEAERTAGTPEQAAALLAAIRDADVERALALVEAGADPNTAPQPDDRDQRPALLLAALLPDTRLLRALIARGADVNRSAGGLTALLAATRDSLQGRAEAVMTLISNGANPLVTDAEGNTALHGAVLSDEPIVAAMLLDAGADLNAVNRSGLTPLATACRAANWTLAKFLLERGAKTQLADTEPALVAAASLADDDPQGIRLLLKHRAAINAVDARQRSALMTAAAEGHEEIARALRAAGAEVNLVDQHGSTALMEAARAGAVGIVQLLAQAEPDATLRDQHGRDALTLACQSPRAHADTVRALLGLGADPKASGSDGRSALDHAAAAGRWDLVALLDPDTPLPASLSVDALAAGEDTPGHLLDALRFGHWAVVSTFNQRVREWTPAELARLYVELAAPGLGAARRWLLEHGLSAEAHLQGEDGGRGPRLFDALLDHLPAATEAIDDLLQAGATPAGAGLLARALNHLDGGAQSVALPPVLLERGADPFGPDERLRTPLHLAAAHGQLALVAALLARGCNPNVRDASGRTPLFAALECGAQAADVVRALVAHGADPEASDANGETPLGLAMEHPELKHWLEWGHWPRPARALRASDLPAAAATGAVVAVERLLELGMPVDTRDAQGASALLHACGAGQREVARRLLDAGADISLTAQSGMTALAAAVAARREALVTLLLERQAPVDQRLPGDSTALMVAAAMGYPEIVDRLLDAGAAVNATDARGRSALHAAAQFGFESQDSLRARRLFDALLKRDADVNHADNEGKTPLLMLLGAQLRPGSECDATHIGALVPVLLEAGARLEHADQRGVTALHACAMHALLPPARVLLARGADRHAADGFGRTAADVARHLGYVDIAHELAARSGAAIPSVRQTLRQPAQPSE
;
A
#
# COMPACT_ATOMS: atom_id res chain seq x y z
N MET A 1 -7.63 -2.13 32.75
CA MET A 1 -6.32 -2.33 33.41
C MET A 1 -5.82 -0.98 33.89
N THR A 2 -6.24 -0.59 35.09
CA THR A 2 -5.97 0.70 35.71
C THR A 2 -5.50 0.45 37.13
N GLU A 3 -4.23 0.13 37.29
CA GLU A 3 -3.50 0.63 38.46
C GLU A 3 -2.69 1.84 37.98
N PRO A 4 -2.63 2.94 38.74
CA PRO A 4 -1.62 3.94 38.48
C PRO A 4 -0.28 3.24 38.68
N LYS A 5 0.45 2.96 37.60
CA LYS A 5 1.85 2.48 37.69
C LYS A 5 2.61 3.54 38.48
N LEU A 6 2.74 3.29 39.79
CA LEU A 6 3.65 3.99 40.69
C LEU A 6 4.96 4.11 39.93
N ARG A 7 5.30 5.31 39.47
CA ARG A 7 6.60 5.58 38.86
C ARG A 7 7.64 5.18 39.91
N ARG A 8 8.25 4.01 39.73
CA ARG A 8 9.32 3.53 40.58
C ARG A 8 10.39 4.61 40.57
N ARG A 9 10.63 5.24 41.72
CA ARG A 9 11.80 6.10 41.89
C ARG A 9 13.05 5.24 41.62
N PRO A 10 14.03 5.73 40.85
CA PRO A 10 15.25 4.98 40.63
C PRO A 10 15.87 4.66 41.99
N PRO A 11 16.22 3.38 42.25
CA PRO A 11 16.84 2.99 43.49
C PRO A 11 18.19 3.71 43.66
N PRO A 12 18.67 3.93 44.90
CA PRO A 12 20.01 4.46 45.12
C PRO A 12 21.07 3.59 44.42
N LEU A 13 22.11 4.23 43.87
CA LEU A 13 23.18 3.60 43.08
C LEU A 13 23.74 2.30 43.71
N LEU A 14 23.90 2.28 45.03
CA LEU A 14 24.39 1.12 45.78
C LEU A 14 23.46 -0.11 45.69
N GLN A 15 22.14 0.10 45.65
CA GLN A 15 21.17 -0.99 45.47
C GLN A 15 21.14 -1.47 44.02
N ALA A 16 21.30 -0.57 43.04
CA ALA A 16 21.37 -0.93 41.63
C ALA A 16 22.62 -1.79 41.32
N LEU A 17 23.77 -1.50 41.95
CA LEU A 17 24.99 -2.28 41.81
C LEU A 17 24.84 -3.74 42.26
N ALA A 18 24.00 -4.00 43.27
CA ALA A 18 23.74 -5.36 43.75
C ALA A 18 23.12 -6.27 42.66
N TRP A 19 22.40 -5.71 41.69
CA TRP A 19 21.78 -6.46 40.59
C TRP A 19 22.78 -6.90 39.51
N PHE A 20 23.97 -6.29 39.45
CA PHE A 20 25.04 -6.68 38.52
C PHE A 20 25.88 -7.85 39.05
N VAL A 21 25.83 -8.13 40.35
CA VAL A 21 26.62 -9.19 41.01
C VAL A 21 26.48 -10.56 40.33
N PRO A 22 25.27 -11.05 39.98
CA PRO A 22 25.13 -12.35 39.28
C PRO A 22 25.85 -12.39 37.93
N GLY A 23 25.82 -11.26 37.19
CA GLY A 23 26.55 -11.12 35.93
C GLY A 23 28.07 -11.15 36.15
N TRP A 24 28.58 -10.46 37.16
CA TRP A 24 30.00 -10.47 37.50
C TRP A 24 30.48 -11.83 38.00
N VAL A 25 29.65 -12.56 38.76
CA VAL A 25 29.97 -13.94 39.18
C VAL A 25 30.08 -14.85 37.95
N ALA A 26 29.18 -14.73 36.98
CA ALA A 26 29.29 -15.49 35.72
C ALA A 26 30.59 -15.15 34.95
N VAL A 27 31.00 -13.88 34.91
CA VAL A 27 32.28 -13.47 34.33
C VAL A 27 33.48 -13.99 35.15
N ALA A 28 33.38 -14.06 36.47
CA ALA A 28 34.44 -14.60 37.32
C ALA A 28 34.61 -16.12 37.12
N ILE A 29 33.51 -16.85 36.95
CA ILE A 29 33.53 -18.28 36.57
C ILE A 29 34.17 -18.46 35.19
N ALA A 30 33.85 -17.57 34.24
CA ALA A 30 34.49 -17.53 32.93
C ALA A 30 36.00 -17.25 33.02
N ALA A 31 36.44 -16.39 33.94
CA ALA A 31 37.85 -16.08 34.17
C ALA A 31 38.63 -17.24 34.83
N ALA A 32 37.97 -18.02 35.68
CA ALA A 32 38.55 -19.15 36.41
C ALA A 32 38.80 -20.39 35.53
N SER A 33 38.21 -20.47 34.33
CA SER A 33 38.40 -21.59 33.41
C SER A 33 39.06 -21.14 32.10
N THR A 34 39.71 -22.09 31.43
CA THR A 34 40.48 -21.88 30.20
C THR A 34 39.91 -22.64 29.01
N HIS A 35 38.76 -23.30 29.18
CA HIS A 35 38.13 -24.14 28.17
C HIS A 35 37.26 -23.30 27.20
N PRO A 36 37.08 -23.66 25.93
CA PRO A 36 36.14 -22.98 25.01
C PRO A 36 34.68 -22.96 25.50
N LEU A 37 34.34 -23.79 26.49
CA LEU A 37 33.04 -23.76 27.18
C LEU A 37 32.83 -22.47 28.01
N VAL A 38 33.87 -21.64 28.17
CA VAL A 38 33.81 -20.29 28.75
C VAL A 38 32.82 -19.37 28.02
N LEU A 39 32.44 -19.68 26.76
CA LEU A 39 31.42 -18.90 26.05
C LEU A 39 30.05 -18.94 26.77
N ILE A 40 29.69 -20.07 27.36
CA ILE A 40 28.39 -20.27 28.03
C ILE A 40 28.21 -19.29 29.20
N PRO A 41 29.12 -19.20 30.18
CA PRO A 41 28.99 -18.23 31.26
C PRO A 41 29.07 -16.77 30.77
N LEU A 42 29.75 -16.46 29.66
CA LEU A 42 29.76 -15.11 29.08
C LEU A 42 28.43 -14.71 28.43
N LEU A 43 27.78 -15.64 27.72
CA LEU A 43 26.43 -15.43 27.17
C LEU A 43 25.40 -15.23 28.31
N LEU A 44 25.51 -16.03 29.37
CA LEU A 44 24.69 -15.89 30.56
C LEU A 44 24.94 -14.56 31.28
N ALA A 45 26.20 -14.13 31.42
CA ALA A 45 26.56 -12.84 32.00
C ALA A 45 25.95 -11.66 31.23
N ASN A 46 25.91 -11.72 29.89
CA ASN A 46 25.27 -10.68 29.07
C ASN A 46 23.75 -10.61 29.32
N ALA A 47 23.06 -11.75 29.42
CA ALA A 47 21.64 -11.77 29.73
C ALA A 47 21.32 -11.24 31.15
N LEU A 48 22.14 -11.60 32.13
CA LEU A 48 22.00 -11.12 33.52
C LEU A 48 22.26 -9.62 33.64
N THR A 49 23.29 -9.10 32.95
CA THR A 49 23.60 -7.67 32.96
C THR A 49 22.59 -6.84 32.19
N MET A 50 22.07 -7.33 31.06
CA MET A 50 20.97 -6.67 30.35
C MET A 50 19.72 -6.59 31.23
N ALA A 51 19.37 -7.67 31.94
CA ALA A 51 18.27 -7.66 32.90
C ALA A 51 18.50 -6.66 34.04
N ALA A 52 19.74 -6.58 34.56
CA ALA A 52 20.11 -5.65 35.63
C ALA A 52 20.00 -4.18 35.17
N VAL A 53 20.44 -3.87 33.95
CA VAL A 53 20.31 -2.54 33.33
C VAL A 53 18.84 -2.17 33.14
N CYS A 54 18.02 -3.07 32.60
CA CYS A 54 16.60 -2.81 32.41
C CYS A 54 15.89 -2.58 33.76
N HIS A 55 16.25 -3.35 34.79
CA HIS A 55 15.71 -3.19 36.14
C HIS A 55 16.17 -1.90 36.84
N ALA A 56 17.43 -1.51 36.67
CA ALA A 56 18.00 -0.25 37.16
C ALA A 56 17.30 0.99 36.59
N ILE A 57 16.93 0.95 35.31
CA ILE A 57 16.27 2.06 34.62
C ILE A 57 14.75 2.06 34.88
N GLY A 58 14.20 1.00 35.49
CA GLY A 58 12.75 0.80 35.65
C GLY A 58 12.05 0.50 34.31
N PHE A 59 12.80 -0.10 33.38
CA PHE A 59 12.37 -0.40 32.02
C PHE A 59 11.56 -1.69 31.91
N ASP A 60 11.66 -2.59 32.90
CA ASP A 60 10.90 -3.83 32.97
C ASP A 60 9.59 -3.68 33.79
N PRO A 61 8.45 -4.19 33.29
CA PRO A 61 7.21 -4.20 34.08
C PRO A 61 7.20 -5.06 35.36
N GLU A 62 8.19 -5.94 35.57
CA GLU A 62 8.15 -6.94 36.64
C GLU A 62 8.62 -6.38 38.00
N PRO A 63 7.95 -6.73 39.12
CA PRO A 63 8.26 -6.12 40.39
C PRO A 63 9.56 -6.64 41.03
N ARG A 64 10.04 -7.83 40.65
CA ARG A 64 11.20 -8.51 41.25
C ARG A 64 12.23 -8.88 40.18
N PHE A 65 13.49 -8.48 40.38
CA PHE A 65 14.62 -8.80 39.50
C PHE A 65 14.70 -10.28 39.09
N GLY A 66 14.46 -11.22 40.02
CA GLY A 66 14.51 -12.66 39.72
C GLY A 66 13.49 -13.12 38.68
N ARG A 67 12.30 -12.49 38.61
CA ARG A 67 11.30 -12.79 37.57
C ARG A 67 11.73 -12.22 36.22
N THR A 68 12.29 -11.01 36.20
CA THR A 68 12.86 -10.39 34.99
C THR A 68 13.95 -11.27 34.38
N VAL A 69 14.85 -11.81 35.21
CA VAL A 69 15.90 -12.74 34.77
C VAL A 69 15.31 -14.03 34.21
N LEU A 70 14.42 -14.69 34.96
CA LEU A 70 13.89 -16.01 34.56
C LEU A 70 13.00 -15.92 33.30
N ARG A 71 12.14 -14.90 33.23
CA ARG A 71 11.11 -14.76 32.18
C ARG A 71 11.54 -13.92 30.99
N ARG A 72 12.60 -13.13 31.07
CA ARG A 72 13.00 -12.22 29.96
C ARG A 72 14.45 -12.38 29.61
N GLY A 73 15.28 -12.67 30.61
CA GLY A 73 16.68 -13.07 30.41
C GLY A 73 16.84 -14.30 29.51
N ALA A 74 15.97 -15.32 29.59
CA ALA A 74 16.09 -16.52 28.74
C ALA A 74 15.82 -16.24 27.25
N ALA A 75 14.84 -15.39 26.93
CA ALA A 75 14.55 -14.98 25.55
C ALA A 75 15.69 -14.13 24.95
N HIS A 76 16.22 -13.19 25.72
CA HIS A 76 17.41 -12.43 25.32
C HIS A 76 18.64 -13.33 25.15
N LEU A 77 18.82 -14.32 26.04
CA LEU A 77 19.90 -15.30 25.94
C LEU A 77 19.83 -16.09 24.63
N VAL A 78 18.64 -16.57 24.23
CA VAL A 78 18.46 -17.28 22.96
C VAL A 78 18.78 -16.38 21.77
N MET A 79 18.27 -15.14 21.73
CA MET A 79 18.54 -14.24 20.61
C MET A 79 20.02 -13.84 20.52
N PHE A 80 20.65 -13.51 21.65
CA PHE A 80 22.05 -13.14 21.68
C PHE A 80 22.96 -14.31 21.33
N SER A 81 22.66 -15.53 21.80
CA SER A 81 23.41 -16.74 21.44
C SER A 81 23.30 -17.04 19.94
N THR A 82 22.10 -16.87 19.36
CA THR A 82 21.89 -17.03 17.92
C THR A 82 22.70 -16.02 17.12
N TYR A 83 22.72 -14.75 17.56
CA TYR A 83 23.52 -13.71 16.91
C TYR A 83 25.03 -13.98 17.03
N VAL A 84 25.50 -14.41 18.21
CA VAL A 84 26.90 -14.79 18.42
C VAL A 84 27.31 -15.95 17.50
N ALA A 85 26.44 -16.94 17.30
CA ALA A 85 26.69 -18.04 16.37
C ALA A 85 26.81 -17.54 14.91
N VAL A 86 25.94 -16.62 14.48
CA VAL A 86 26.03 -15.99 13.15
C VAL A 86 27.33 -15.19 13.00
N VAL A 87 27.69 -14.37 14.00
CA VAL A 87 28.95 -13.62 14.00
C VAL A 87 30.13 -14.58 13.89
N PHE A 88 30.15 -15.66 14.67
CA PHE A 88 31.20 -16.69 14.62
C PHE A 88 31.34 -17.28 13.22
N VAL A 89 30.25 -17.71 12.58
CA VAL A 89 30.29 -18.28 11.22
C VAL A 89 30.85 -17.28 10.20
N LEU A 90 30.47 -16.00 10.30
CA LEU A 90 30.93 -14.97 9.38
C LEU A 90 32.41 -14.62 9.55
N ILE A 91 32.92 -14.58 10.79
CA ILE A 91 34.30 -14.15 11.07
C ILE A 91 35.30 -15.29 11.12
N ALA A 92 34.88 -16.53 11.41
CA ALA A 92 35.77 -17.67 11.65
C ALA A 92 36.70 -17.94 10.47
N TRP A 93 36.16 -17.97 9.24
CA TRP A 93 36.95 -18.21 8.04
C TRP A 93 37.93 -17.08 7.70
N PRO A 94 37.52 -15.79 7.65
CA PRO A 94 38.45 -14.67 7.46
C PRO A 94 39.56 -14.61 8.51
N LEU A 95 39.22 -14.85 9.79
CA LEU A 95 40.20 -14.88 10.89
C LEU A 95 41.19 -16.03 10.75
N LEU A 96 40.71 -17.23 10.38
CA LEU A 96 41.57 -18.39 10.17
C LEU A 96 42.58 -18.13 9.04
N ARG A 97 42.14 -17.52 7.93
CA ARG A 97 43.04 -17.09 6.84
C ARG A 97 44.09 -16.08 7.31
N LEU A 98 43.67 -15.06 8.06
CA LEU A 98 44.57 -14.04 8.61
C LEU A 98 45.61 -14.63 9.57
N SER A 99 45.22 -15.65 10.36
CA SER A 99 46.13 -16.33 11.29
C SER A 99 47.19 -17.18 10.60
N GLN A 100 46.89 -17.72 9.42
CA GLN A 100 47.82 -18.55 8.64
C GLN A 100 48.77 -17.70 7.79
N ALA A 101 48.28 -16.58 7.24
CA ALA A 101 49.10 -15.63 6.49
C ALA A 101 48.51 -14.21 6.56
N PRO A 102 49.25 -13.22 7.11
CA PRO A 102 48.79 -11.83 7.11
C PRO A 102 48.70 -11.31 5.66
N SER A 103 47.49 -11.02 5.20
CA SER A 103 47.22 -10.54 3.83
C SER A 103 46.17 -9.43 3.83
N LEU A 104 46.36 -8.43 2.96
CA LEU A 104 45.40 -7.33 2.78
C LEU A 104 44.01 -7.87 2.39
N SER A 105 43.97 -8.89 1.52
CA SER A 105 42.72 -9.56 1.15
C SER A 105 42.00 -10.21 2.32
N GLY A 106 42.74 -10.82 3.27
CA GLY A 106 42.16 -11.39 4.48
C GLY A 106 41.57 -10.30 5.40
N ALA A 107 42.26 -9.16 5.52
CA ALA A 107 41.80 -8.02 6.31
C ALA A 107 40.54 -7.37 5.71
N LEU A 108 40.49 -7.20 4.39
CA LEU A 108 39.31 -6.69 3.69
C LEU A 108 38.12 -7.64 3.78
N LEU A 109 38.34 -8.96 3.69
CA LEU A 109 37.31 -9.98 3.89
C LEU A 109 36.74 -9.94 5.31
N LEU A 110 37.60 -9.78 6.32
CA LEU A 110 37.17 -9.64 7.71
C LEU A 110 36.36 -8.35 7.92
N ALA A 111 36.80 -7.23 7.34
CA ALA A 111 36.07 -5.97 7.40
C ALA A 111 34.69 -6.07 6.74
N ALA A 112 34.60 -6.70 5.57
CA ALA A 112 33.32 -6.96 4.89
C ALA A 112 32.40 -7.86 5.73
N ALA A 113 32.94 -8.93 6.34
CA ALA A 113 32.18 -9.82 7.22
C ALA A 113 31.62 -9.09 8.45
N LEU A 114 32.38 -8.17 9.06
CA LEU A 114 31.91 -7.35 10.18
C LEU A 114 30.82 -6.35 9.76
N VAL A 115 30.91 -5.78 8.55
CA VAL A 115 29.84 -4.91 8.00
C VAL A 115 28.57 -5.72 7.73
N ILE A 116 28.68 -6.94 7.20
CA ILE A 116 27.53 -7.84 7.00
C ILE A 116 26.89 -8.19 8.35
N ALA A 117 27.69 -8.54 9.36
CA ALA A 117 27.20 -8.82 10.71
C ALA A 117 26.46 -7.62 11.33
N LEU A 118 26.97 -6.40 11.12
CA LEU A 118 26.34 -5.17 11.58
C LEU A 118 25.01 -4.89 10.86
N THR A 119 24.97 -5.05 9.53
CA THR A 119 23.78 -4.76 8.69
C THR A 119 22.67 -5.78 8.85
N LEU A 120 22.97 -7.04 9.18
CA LEU A 120 21.98 -8.07 9.56
C LEU A 120 21.06 -7.61 10.71
N LEU A 121 21.53 -6.72 11.58
CA LEU A 121 20.75 -6.18 12.69
C LEU A 121 19.83 -5.01 12.30
N TRP A 122 19.85 -4.50 11.05
CA TRP A 122 19.09 -3.30 10.65
C TRP A 122 17.62 -3.35 11.10
N ARG A 123 16.97 -4.50 10.91
CA ARG A 123 15.55 -4.70 11.23
C ARG A 123 15.30 -5.41 12.56
N LEU A 124 16.37 -5.80 13.27
CA LEU A 124 16.30 -6.68 14.44
C LEU A 124 16.90 -6.07 15.70
N TRP A 125 17.69 -4.99 15.59
CA TRP A 125 18.36 -4.35 16.72
C TRP A 125 17.41 -3.99 17.89
N PRO A 126 16.14 -3.55 17.68
CA PRO A 126 15.29 -3.20 18.81
C PRO A 126 14.80 -4.42 19.59
N ALA A 127 14.74 -5.59 18.95
CA ALA A 127 14.21 -6.81 19.55
C ALA A 127 14.97 -7.19 20.83
N PHE A 128 16.30 -6.99 20.85
CA PHE A 128 17.17 -7.29 21.99
C PHE A 128 16.85 -6.46 23.24
N GLY A 129 16.25 -5.27 23.10
CA GLY A 129 15.74 -4.49 24.24
C GLY A 129 14.26 -4.74 24.51
N LEU A 130 13.45 -4.93 23.47
CA LEU A 130 11.99 -5.08 23.54
C LEU A 130 11.53 -6.29 24.35
N VAL A 131 12.31 -7.38 24.36
CA VAL A 131 12.05 -8.57 25.18
C VAL A 131 11.87 -8.22 26.67
N PHE A 132 12.48 -7.13 27.14
CA PHE A 132 12.37 -6.68 28.52
C PHE A 132 11.19 -5.74 28.80
N VAL A 133 10.51 -5.20 27.76
CA VAL A 133 9.51 -4.12 27.87
C VAL A 133 8.07 -4.61 27.83
N TRP A 134 7.75 -5.60 27.00
CA TRP A 134 6.36 -6.00 26.78
C TRP A 134 5.71 -6.67 27.98
N ASP A 135 4.39 -6.43 28.14
CA ASP A 135 3.62 -6.81 29.33
C ASP A 135 2.93 -8.18 29.24
N ASP A 136 3.05 -8.92 28.13
CA ASP A 136 2.24 -10.12 27.92
C ASP A 136 3.00 -11.42 28.20
N ALA A 137 3.18 -11.74 29.47
CA ALA A 137 3.46 -13.10 29.89
C ALA A 137 2.12 -13.87 30.06
N TYR A 138 1.40 -14.11 28.95
CA TYR A 138 0.53 -15.28 28.69
C TYR A 138 -0.32 -15.01 27.42
N PRO A 139 -0.22 -15.78 26.31
CA PRO A 139 -1.36 -15.97 25.44
C PRO A 139 -2.41 -16.80 26.21
N ALA A 140 -3.69 -16.43 26.13
CA ALA A 140 -4.77 -17.22 26.74
C ALA A 140 -4.95 -18.60 26.07
N GLN A 141 -4.26 -18.87 24.96
CA GLN A 141 -4.39 -20.11 24.18
C GLN A 141 -3.03 -20.52 23.55
N SER A 142 -2.73 -21.83 23.61
CA SER A 142 -1.71 -22.63 22.88
C SER A 142 -0.39 -23.02 23.57
N ASP A 143 -0.04 -24.30 23.37
CA ASP A 143 1.10 -25.12 23.82
C ASP A 143 2.52 -24.67 23.38
N GLY A 144 2.77 -23.37 23.27
CA GLY A 144 4.06 -22.82 22.84
C GLY A 144 5.01 -22.50 24.00
N SER A 145 6.31 -22.77 23.84
CA SER A 145 7.32 -22.25 24.77
C SER A 145 7.31 -20.71 24.75
N TRP A 146 7.05 -20.11 25.92
CA TRP A 146 6.92 -18.66 26.12
C TRP A 146 8.13 -17.88 25.58
N ILE A 147 9.32 -18.50 25.57
CA ILE A 147 10.57 -17.95 25.03
C ILE A 147 10.44 -17.65 23.54
N PHE A 148 9.91 -18.60 22.76
CA PHE A 148 9.73 -18.43 21.32
C PHE A 148 8.65 -17.40 20.98
N THR A 149 7.58 -17.35 21.77
CA THR A 149 6.53 -16.34 21.57
C THR A 149 7.04 -14.91 21.84
N ALA A 150 7.80 -14.72 22.93
CA ALA A 150 8.38 -13.43 23.29
C ALA A 150 9.41 -12.96 22.25
N THR A 151 10.24 -13.87 21.74
CA THR A 151 11.24 -13.57 20.70
C THR A 151 10.60 -13.25 19.35
N ALA A 152 9.66 -14.08 18.88
CA ALA A 152 8.98 -13.89 17.60
C ALA A 152 8.21 -12.56 17.55
N ARG A 153 7.47 -12.24 18.61
CA ARG A 153 6.82 -10.93 18.72
C ARG A 153 7.88 -9.83 18.70
N SER A 154 8.98 -9.95 19.48
CA SER A 154 9.93 -8.84 19.66
C SER A 154 10.63 -8.51 18.35
N ILE A 155 10.84 -9.54 17.53
CA ILE A 155 11.31 -9.43 16.15
C ILE A 155 10.25 -8.73 15.26
N ALA A 156 8.99 -9.14 15.33
CA ALA A 156 7.92 -8.56 14.51
C ALA A 156 7.73 -7.06 14.79
N PHE A 157 7.74 -6.65 16.06
CA PHE A 157 7.60 -5.25 16.45
C PHE A 157 8.91 -4.47 16.31
N GLY A 158 10.06 -5.10 16.52
CA GLY A 158 11.37 -4.52 16.17
C GLY A 158 11.48 -4.18 14.69
N ARG A 159 10.88 -4.99 13.80
CA ARG A 159 10.74 -4.69 12.36
C ARG A 159 9.82 -3.50 12.09
N HIS A 160 8.83 -3.24 12.94
CA HIS A 160 7.96 -2.07 12.84
C HIS A 160 8.70 -0.78 13.24
N LEU A 161 9.36 -0.77 14.40
CA LEU A 161 10.13 0.35 14.93
C LEU A 161 11.34 0.76 14.07
N SER A 162 11.80 -0.14 13.19
CA SER A 162 12.93 0.08 12.26
C SER A 162 12.51 0.52 10.85
N ARG A 163 11.22 0.84 10.62
CA ARG A 163 10.71 1.32 9.32
C ARG A 163 11.03 2.80 9.02
N GLU A 164 11.30 3.62 10.03
CA GLU A 164 11.61 5.07 9.85
C GLU A 164 13.13 5.34 9.70
N GLU A 165 13.51 6.47 9.08
CA GLU A 165 14.89 6.94 8.89
C GLU A 165 15.59 7.32 10.21
N ARG A 166 15.86 6.34 11.09
CA ARG A 166 16.58 6.51 12.37
C ARG A 166 17.92 5.76 12.38
N PHE A 167 18.51 5.61 11.20
CA PHE A 167 19.68 4.77 10.95
C PHE A 167 20.91 5.16 11.80
N PHE A 168 21.36 6.42 11.72
CA PHE A 168 22.57 6.86 12.41
C PHE A 168 22.38 7.08 13.92
N THR A 169 21.18 7.45 14.36
CA THR A 169 20.93 7.90 15.74
C THR A 169 20.58 6.77 16.69
N HIS A 170 19.95 5.69 16.20
CA HIS A 170 19.44 4.62 17.05
C HIS A 170 19.98 3.25 16.65
N PHE A 171 19.90 2.89 15.37
CA PHE A 171 20.41 1.61 14.87
C PHE A 171 21.91 1.48 15.05
N LEU A 172 22.70 2.43 14.49
CA LEU A 172 24.15 2.28 14.43
C LEU A 172 24.80 2.11 15.82
N PRO A 173 24.46 2.90 16.86
CA PRO A 173 25.04 2.69 18.20
C PRO A 173 24.62 1.37 18.85
N ALA A 174 23.38 0.93 18.67
CA ALA A 174 22.87 -0.30 19.27
C ALA A 174 23.43 -1.55 18.58
N ALA A 175 23.45 -1.57 17.25
CA ALA A 175 24.02 -2.65 16.46
C ALA A 175 25.53 -2.77 16.65
N PHE A 176 26.25 -1.64 16.73
CA PHE A 176 27.68 -1.64 17.03
C PHE A 176 27.95 -2.20 18.42
N SER A 177 27.15 -1.81 19.43
CA SER A 177 27.26 -2.36 20.79
C SER A 177 27.04 -3.88 20.80
N LEU A 178 26.01 -4.39 20.12
CA LEU A 178 25.75 -5.83 19.99
C LEU A 178 26.92 -6.57 19.31
N LEU A 179 27.47 -6.01 18.22
CA LEU A 179 28.60 -6.58 17.51
C LEU A 179 29.86 -6.62 18.38
N VAL A 180 30.18 -5.53 19.09
CA VAL A 180 31.33 -5.47 20.01
C VAL A 180 31.20 -6.50 21.13
N LEU A 181 30.02 -6.62 21.74
CA LEU A 181 29.79 -7.61 22.80
C LEU A 181 29.92 -9.05 22.28
N ALA A 182 29.33 -9.35 21.12
CA ALA A 182 29.42 -10.66 20.49
C ALA A 182 30.87 -11.01 20.09
N PHE A 183 31.57 -10.07 19.46
CA PHE A 183 32.95 -10.25 19.01
C PHE A 183 33.90 -10.42 20.19
N LEU A 184 33.78 -9.61 21.26
CA LEU A 184 34.62 -9.73 22.45
C LEU A 184 34.34 -11.02 23.22
N ALA A 185 33.08 -11.45 23.33
CA ALA A 185 32.74 -12.74 23.93
C ALA A 185 33.42 -13.91 23.18
N LEU A 186 33.41 -13.88 21.84
CA LEU A 186 34.10 -14.88 21.01
C LEU A 186 35.62 -14.76 21.14
N ALA A 187 36.19 -13.56 21.06
CA ALA A 187 37.62 -13.33 21.16
C ALA A 187 38.17 -13.82 22.51
N LEU A 188 37.49 -13.52 23.63
CA LEU A 188 37.89 -13.93 24.97
C LEU A 188 37.84 -15.46 25.17
N THR A 189 37.09 -16.18 24.34
CA THR A 189 37.09 -17.67 24.30
C THR A 189 38.20 -18.24 23.42
N GLY A 190 38.54 -17.55 22.32
CA GLY A 190 39.56 -17.97 21.34
C GLY A 190 40.99 -17.53 21.65
N LEU A 191 41.20 -16.65 22.64
CA LEU A 191 42.52 -16.17 23.08
C LEU A 191 43.33 -17.21 23.88
N TYR A 192 42.90 -18.47 23.91
CA TYR A 192 43.61 -19.56 24.57
C TYR A 192 44.99 -19.78 23.90
N GLY A 193 46.06 -19.42 24.62
CA GLY A 193 47.44 -19.55 24.17
C GLY A 193 48.07 -18.32 23.50
N VAL A 194 47.29 -17.26 23.20
CA VAL A 194 47.79 -16.04 22.53
C VAL A 194 48.12 -14.92 23.51
N LEU A 195 47.41 -14.83 24.64
CA LEU A 195 47.66 -13.83 25.70
C LEU A 195 48.07 -14.48 27.02
N PRO A 196 49.00 -13.87 27.78
CA PRO A 196 49.29 -14.27 29.16
C PRO A 196 48.02 -14.32 30.02
N GLN A 197 47.97 -15.27 30.96
CA GLN A 197 46.80 -15.50 31.83
C GLN A 197 46.38 -14.23 32.59
N GLU A 198 47.33 -13.38 32.97
CA GLU A 198 47.10 -12.08 33.61
C GLU A 198 46.40 -11.07 32.69
N MET A 199 46.83 -10.98 31.42
CA MET A 199 46.18 -10.09 30.44
C MET A 199 44.77 -10.57 30.08
N ARG A 200 44.56 -11.88 29.99
CA ARG A 200 43.23 -12.45 29.71
C ARG A 200 42.26 -12.18 30.86
N THR A 201 42.70 -12.35 32.12
CA THR A 201 41.86 -12.06 33.29
C THR A 201 41.57 -10.56 33.42
N ALA A 202 42.55 -9.69 33.13
CA ALA A 202 42.33 -8.24 33.06
C ALA A 202 41.34 -7.85 31.94
N ALA A 203 41.45 -8.44 30.74
CA ALA A 203 40.52 -8.21 29.64
C ALA A 203 39.11 -8.71 29.95
N MET A 204 38.98 -9.85 30.65
CA MET A 204 37.70 -10.38 31.12
C MET A 204 37.06 -9.45 32.17
N GLY A 205 37.88 -8.89 33.07
CA GLY A 205 37.47 -7.86 34.03
C GLY A 205 36.97 -6.59 33.34
N LEU A 206 37.71 -6.07 32.35
CA LEU A 206 37.30 -4.90 31.56
C LEU A 206 36.00 -5.16 30.79
N TYR A 207 35.86 -6.34 30.19
CA TYR A 207 34.65 -6.76 29.48
C TYR A 207 33.44 -6.79 30.42
N GLY A 208 33.56 -7.45 31.58
CA GLY A 208 32.46 -7.62 32.53
C GLY A 208 32.08 -6.37 33.34
N LEU A 209 33.06 -5.54 33.74
CA LEU A 209 32.83 -4.38 34.59
C LEU A 209 32.47 -3.11 33.79
N VAL A 210 32.96 -2.97 32.56
CA VAL A 210 32.87 -1.71 31.80
C VAL A 210 32.11 -1.89 30.50
N LEU A 211 32.60 -2.74 29.59
CA LEU A 211 32.08 -2.81 28.22
C LEU A 211 30.68 -3.43 28.16
N MET A 212 30.44 -4.49 28.92
CA MET A 212 29.15 -5.19 28.96
C MET A 212 28.02 -4.33 29.56
N PRO A 213 28.18 -3.70 30.74
CA PRO A 213 27.16 -2.78 31.26
C PRO A 213 26.90 -1.58 30.34
N LEU A 214 27.95 -0.99 29.75
CA LEU A 214 27.81 0.17 28.85
C LEU A 214 27.11 -0.20 27.54
N GLY A 215 27.46 -1.33 26.93
CA GLY A 215 26.81 -1.84 25.73
C GLY A 215 25.33 -2.16 25.97
N CYS A 216 25.00 -2.83 27.08
CA CYS A 216 23.61 -3.11 27.47
C CYS A 216 22.82 -1.81 27.72
N LEU A 217 23.42 -0.82 28.37
CA LEU A 217 22.81 0.50 28.59
C LEU A 217 22.51 1.23 27.28
N VAL A 218 23.42 1.19 26.31
CA VAL A 218 23.19 1.80 24.99
C VAL A 218 22.02 1.10 24.29
N ILE A 219 21.98 -0.24 24.29
CA ILE A 219 20.89 -1.00 23.66
C ILE A 219 19.54 -0.67 24.33
N ALA A 220 19.47 -0.72 25.67
CA ALA A 220 18.25 -0.41 26.42
C ALA A 220 17.77 1.04 26.21
N ASN A 221 18.68 2.02 26.27
CA ASN A 221 18.32 3.43 26.08
C ASN A 221 17.87 3.74 24.65
N ARG A 222 18.53 3.17 23.62
CA ARG A 222 18.12 3.39 22.22
C ARG A 222 16.79 2.73 21.90
N THR A 223 16.52 1.55 22.44
CA THR A 223 15.22 0.89 22.31
C THR A 223 14.10 1.64 23.01
N LEU A 224 14.33 2.12 24.23
CA LEU A 224 13.40 2.97 24.96
C LEU A 224 13.08 4.28 24.21
N ARG A 225 14.10 4.98 23.71
CA ARG A 225 13.90 6.23 22.94
C ARG A 225 13.11 5.98 21.65
N ALA A 226 13.36 4.86 20.96
CA ALA A 226 12.61 4.50 19.78
C ALA A 226 11.11 4.30 20.09
N LEU A 227 10.79 3.60 21.19
CA LEU A 227 9.43 3.42 21.72
C LEU A 227 8.76 4.73 22.14
N LEU A 228 9.50 5.60 22.86
CA LEU A 228 8.96 6.89 23.31
C LEU A 228 8.65 7.82 22.13
N CYS A 229 9.45 7.78 21.05
CA CYS A 229 9.19 8.56 19.84
C CYS A 229 8.01 8.02 19.03
N GLU A 230 7.68 6.73 19.12
CA GLU A 230 6.43 6.18 18.55
C GLU A 230 5.21 6.69 19.33
N ARG A 231 5.32 6.73 20.66
CA ARG A 231 4.28 7.23 21.57
C ARG A 231 4.13 8.76 21.54
N HIS A 232 5.18 9.47 21.15
CA HIS A 232 5.21 10.90 20.87
C HIS A 232 5.46 11.13 19.38
N ARG A 233 4.45 10.85 18.55
CA ARG A 233 4.36 11.64 17.31
C ARG A 233 4.39 13.10 17.72
N PRO A 234 5.30 13.93 17.20
CA PRO A 234 5.11 15.35 17.29
C PRO A 234 3.77 15.64 16.61
N ARG A 235 2.84 16.26 17.36
CA ARG A 235 2.02 17.32 16.79
C ARG A 235 2.95 18.12 15.88
N LEU A 236 2.58 18.33 14.61
CA LEU A 236 3.28 19.23 13.70
C LEU A 236 3.36 20.60 14.38
N GLY A 237 4.41 20.79 15.18
CA GLY A 237 4.74 21.99 15.89
C GLY A 237 5.65 22.77 14.99
N ASN A 238 5.14 23.91 14.54
CA ASN A 238 5.88 25.12 14.18
C ASN A 238 7.40 25.03 14.41
N GLY A 239 8.10 24.57 13.37
CA GLY A 239 9.49 24.93 13.14
C GLY A 239 9.49 26.11 12.19
N GLY A 240 9.53 27.33 12.75
CA GLY A 240 9.75 28.57 12.02
C GLY A 240 11.16 28.64 11.43
N GLY A 241 11.41 27.81 10.41
CA GLY A 241 12.51 27.97 9.48
C GLY A 241 11.94 28.54 8.19
N SER A 242 12.04 29.86 8.03
CA SER A 242 11.83 30.54 6.75
C SER A 242 12.84 29.99 5.74
N VAL A 243 12.51 28.89 5.08
CA VAL A 243 13.07 28.60 3.76
C VAL A 243 12.47 29.67 2.86
N ALA A 244 13.28 30.65 2.48
CA ALA A 244 12.86 31.67 1.53
C ALA A 244 12.35 30.96 0.27
N ARG A 245 11.03 30.98 0.08
CA ARG A 245 10.39 30.47 -1.14
C ARG A 245 10.94 31.29 -2.33
N PRO A 246 11.20 30.65 -3.48
CA PRO A 246 11.56 31.37 -4.69
C PRO A 246 10.47 32.40 -5.02
N PRO A 247 10.82 33.54 -5.64
CA PRO A 247 9.86 34.58 -5.97
C PRO A 247 8.72 34.00 -6.83
N ALA A 248 7.48 34.32 -6.48
CA ALA A 248 6.28 33.79 -7.11
C ALA A 248 6.34 33.99 -8.64
N ALA A 249 6.07 32.92 -9.39
CA ALA A 249 6.01 33.00 -10.84
C ALA A 249 4.92 34.00 -11.27
N PRO A 250 5.18 34.87 -12.26
CA PRO A 250 4.22 35.86 -12.71
C PRO A 250 2.94 35.18 -13.19
N LEU A 251 1.77 35.76 -12.84
CA LEU A 251 0.47 35.29 -13.32
C LEU A 251 0.47 35.20 -14.85
N THR A 252 -0.03 34.09 -15.38
CA THR A 252 -0.20 33.89 -16.82
C THR A 252 -1.27 34.84 -17.37
N GLU A 253 -1.31 35.06 -18.68
CA GLU A 253 -2.26 35.98 -19.31
C GLU A 253 -3.73 35.56 -19.08
N ALA A 254 -4.00 34.24 -19.05
CA ALA A 254 -5.31 33.68 -18.71
C ALA A 254 -5.71 33.94 -17.25
N GLU A 255 -4.76 33.91 -16.30
CA GLU A 255 -5.00 34.16 -14.88
C GLU A 255 -5.17 35.66 -14.54
N ARG A 256 -4.74 36.58 -15.42
CA ARG A 256 -4.96 38.02 -15.27
C ARG A 256 -6.31 38.49 -15.79
N THR A 257 -6.98 37.66 -16.57
CA THR A 257 -8.28 38.01 -17.16
C THR A 257 -9.37 37.71 -16.15
N ALA A 258 -10.07 38.76 -15.70
CA ALA A 258 -11.09 38.65 -14.66
C ALA A 258 -12.27 37.76 -15.08
N GLY A 259 -12.68 36.85 -14.20
CA GLY A 259 -13.90 36.04 -14.35
C GLY A 259 -13.76 34.79 -15.23
N THR A 260 -12.53 34.38 -15.58
CA THR A 260 -12.30 33.13 -16.31
C THR A 260 -12.40 31.92 -15.38
N PRO A 261 -12.85 30.76 -15.89
CA PRO A 261 -12.85 29.51 -15.12
C PRO A 261 -11.42 29.07 -14.74
N GLU A 262 -10.42 29.41 -15.55
CA GLU A 262 -9.01 29.14 -15.21
C GLU A 262 -8.53 29.99 -14.03
N GLN A 263 -8.91 31.28 -13.96
CA GLN A 263 -8.58 32.15 -12.82
C GLN A 263 -9.26 31.68 -11.53
N ALA A 264 -10.51 31.23 -11.61
CA ALA A 264 -11.25 30.63 -10.50
C ALA A 264 -10.58 29.34 -9.99
N ALA A 265 -10.19 28.43 -10.89
CA ALA A 265 -9.46 27.21 -10.55
C ALA A 265 -8.08 27.52 -9.94
N ALA A 266 -7.34 28.49 -10.51
CA ALA A 266 -6.05 28.93 -10.00
C ALA A 266 -6.14 29.54 -8.60
N LEU A 267 -7.20 30.32 -8.33
CA LEU A 267 -7.46 30.86 -6.99
C LEU A 267 -7.71 29.74 -5.99
N LEU A 268 -8.59 28.79 -6.29
CA LEU A 268 -8.86 27.65 -5.40
C LEU A 268 -7.61 26.80 -5.17
N ALA A 269 -6.81 26.54 -6.21
CA ALA A 269 -5.56 25.81 -6.09
C ALA A 269 -4.56 26.55 -5.17
N ALA A 270 -4.36 27.86 -5.38
CA ALA A 270 -3.46 28.65 -4.55
C ALA A 270 -3.87 28.67 -3.07
N ILE A 271 -5.17 28.74 -2.78
CA ILE A 271 -5.69 28.70 -1.41
C ILE A 271 -5.50 27.31 -0.79
N ARG A 272 -5.78 26.23 -1.55
CA ARG A 272 -5.59 24.84 -1.12
C ARG A 272 -4.12 24.54 -0.80
N ASP A 273 -3.19 25.10 -1.57
CA ASP A 273 -1.73 24.98 -1.38
C ASP A 273 -1.17 25.94 -0.31
N ALA A 274 -2.04 26.74 0.33
CA ALA A 274 -1.69 27.78 1.28
C ALA A 274 -0.69 28.81 0.73
N ASP A 275 -0.74 29.10 -0.58
CA ASP A 275 0.04 30.15 -1.23
C ASP A 275 -0.71 31.49 -1.19
N VAL A 276 -0.64 32.13 -0.02
CA VAL A 276 -1.35 33.39 0.27
C VAL A 276 -0.96 34.51 -0.68
N GLU A 277 0.32 34.64 -1.04
CA GLU A 277 0.79 35.73 -1.90
C GLU A 277 0.27 35.60 -3.34
N ARG A 278 0.26 34.37 -3.89
CA ARG A 278 -0.34 34.11 -5.21
C ARG A 278 -1.85 34.31 -5.18
N ALA A 279 -2.53 33.86 -4.13
CA ALA A 279 -3.98 34.06 -3.97
C ALA A 279 -4.34 35.55 -3.87
N LEU A 280 -3.57 36.35 -3.12
CA LEU A 280 -3.74 37.80 -3.05
C LEU A 280 -3.55 38.47 -4.41
N ALA A 281 -2.51 38.08 -5.16
CA ALA A 281 -2.29 38.60 -6.51
C ALA A 281 -3.45 38.29 -7.48
N LEU A 282 -4.04 37.09 -7.39
CA LEU A 282 -5.22 36.71 -8.18
C LEU A 282 -6.47 37.52 -7.78
N VAL A 283 -6.68 37.75 -6.48
CA VAL A 283 -7.77 38.61 -5.99
C VAL A 283 -7.57 40.07 -6.43
N GLU A 284 -6.33 40.57 -6.40
CA GLU A 284 -5.99 41.89 -6.93
C GLU A 284 -6.27 42.00 -8.43
N ALA A 285 -5.96 40.94 -9.19
CA ALA A 285 -6.25 40.81 -10.62
C ALA A 285 -7.75 40.63 -10.95
N GLY A 286 -8.64 40.63 -9.96
CA GLY A 286 -10.09 40.63 -10.17
C GLY A 286 -10.75 39.24 -10.11
N ALA A 287 -10.09 38.24 -9.51
CA ALA A 287 -10.73 36.96 -9.25
C ALA A 287 -11.96 37.11 -8.34
N ASP A 288 -13.02 36.35 -8.64
CA ASP A 288 -14.27 36.40 -7.88
C ASP A 288 -14.04 35.86 -6.45
N PRO A 289 -14.28 36.67 -5.40
CA PRO A 289 -14.11 36.21 -4.02
C PRO A 289 -15.12 35.11 -3.61
N ASN A 290 -16.20 34.96 -4.36
CA ASN A 290 -17.23 33.94 -4.18
C ASN A 290 -17.00 32.70 -5.05
N THR A 291 -15.77 32.51 -5.54
CA THR A 291 -15.40 31.35 -6.33
C THR A 291 -15.75 30.05 -5.59
N ALA A 292 -16.58 29.24 -6.24
CA ALA A 292 -16.95 27.92 -5.78
C ALA A 292 -16.24 26.86 -6.64
N PRO A 293 -15.87 25.71 -6.06
CA PRO A 293 -15.32 24.59 -6.80
C PRO A 293 -16.33 24.03 -7.79
N GLN A 294 -15.85 23.36 -8.84
CA GLN A 294 -16.70 22.66 -9.79
C GLN A 294 -17.35 21.44 -9.12
N PRO A 295 -18.53 20.96 -9.56
CA PRO A 295 -19.20 19.81 -8.95
C PRO A 295 -18.33 18.54 -8.91
N ASP A 296 -17.39 18.41 -9.85
CA ASP A 296 -16.47 17.26 -9.96
C ASP A 296 -15.19 17.40 -9.12
N ASP A 297 -14.95 18.56 -8.48
CA ASP A 297 -13.79 18.78 -7.62
C ASP A 297 -13.90 17.95 -6.32
N ARG A 298 -12.78 17.35 -5.88
CA ARG A 298 -12.74 16.60 -4.62
C ARG A 298 -13.04 17.46 -3.38
N ASP A 299 -12.64 18.73 -3.40
CA ASP A 299 -12.86 19.66 -2.28
C ASP A 299 -13.94 20.68 -2.67
N GLN A 300 -15.16 20.44 -2.18
CA GLN A 300 -16.35 21.26 -2.45
C GLN A 300 -16.40 22.55 -1.61
N ARG A 301 -15.34 22.90 -0.88
CA ARG A 301 -15.28 24.12 -0.07
C ARG A 301 -14.98 25.36 -0.93
N PRO A 302 -15.76 26.46 -0.79
CA PRO A 302 -15.54 27.69 -1.53
C PRO A 302 -14.31 28.45 -1.03
N ALA A 303 -13.80 29.39 -1.84
CA ALA A 303 -12.58 30.14 -1.58
C ALA A 303 -12.57 30.81 -0.19
N LEU A 304 -13.68 31.43 0.21
CA LEU A 304 -13.79 32.09 1.52
C LEU A 304 -13.69 31.11 2.70
N LEU A 305 -14.30 29.93 2.58
CA LEU A 305 -14.30 28.92 3.64
C LEU A 305 -12.89 28.32 3.80
N LEU A 306 -12.21 28.07 2.69
CA LEU A 306 -10.80 27.64 2.70
C LEU A 306 -9.87 28.71 3.27
N ALA A 307 -10.09 29.99 2.94
CA ALA A 307 -9.32 31.09 3.49
C ALA A 307 -9.51 31.25 5.01
N ALA A 308 -10.69 30.97 5.55
CA ALA A 308 -10.92 30.95 7.00
C ALA A 308 -10.15 29.82 7.71
N LEU A 309 -9.78 28.77 6.97
CA LEU A 309 -8.95 27.65 7.43
C LEU A 309 -7.44 27.87 7.20
N LEU A 310 -7.00 29.03 6.71
CA LEU A 310 -5.57 29.39 6.68
C LEU A 310 -5.15 30.14 7.96
N PRO A 311 -3.91 29.93 8.45
CA PRO A 311 -3.40 30.64 9.63
C PRO A 311 -3.23 32.14 9.39
N ASP A 312 -3.02 32.56 8.13
CA ASP A 312 -2.89 33.96 7.75
C ASP A 312 -4.26 34.55 7.36
N THR A 313 -4.71 35.54 8.13
CA THR A 313 -6.01 36.22 7.94
C THR A 313 -5.98 37.32 6.87
N ARG A 314 -4.84 37.63 6.24
CA ARG A 314 -4.73 38.64 5.18
C ARG A 314 -5.60 38.29 3.97
N LEU A 315 -5.54 37.05 3.50
CA LEU A 315 -6.37 36.61 2.37
C LEU A 315 -7.85 36.66 2.71
N LEU A 316 -8.23 36.20 3.90
CA LEU A 316 -9.61 36.25 4.38
C LEU A 316 -10.16 37.70 4.35
N ARG A 317 -9.40 38.65 4.89
CA ARG A 317 -9.74 40.08 4.85
C ARG A 317 -9.85 40.62 3.42
N ALA A 318 -8.95 40.22 2.53
CA ALA A 318 -8.94 40.65 1.14
C ALA A 318 -10.17 40.15 0.37
N LEU A 319 -10.55 38.89 0.55
CA LEU A 319 -11.76 38.32 -0.06
C LEU A 319 -13.03 39.04 0.43
N ILE A 320 -13.14 39.27 1.74
CA ILE A 320 -14.29 40.00 2.32
C ILE A 320 -14.34 41.44 1.79
N ALA A 321 -13.21 42.14 1.74
CA ALA A 321 -13.13 43.51 1.19
C ALA A 321 -13.55 43.59 -0.28
N ARG A 322 -13.42 42.49 -1.04
CA ARG A 322 -13.88 42.38 -2.44
C ARG A 322 -15.33 41.90 -2.58
N GLY A 323 -16.06 41.71 -1.47
CA GLY A 323 -17.48 41.36 -1.48
C GLY A 323 -17.79 39.87 -1.39
N ALA A 324 -16.92 39.08 -0.75
CA ALA A 324 -17.25 37.69 -0.43
C ALA A 324 -18.50 37.60 0.46
N ASP A 325 -19.42 36.69 0.14
CA ASP A 325 -20.59 36.39 0.98
C ASP A 325 -20.15 35.54 2.18
N VAL A 326 -20.08 36.21 3.33
CA VAL A 326 -19.63 35.66 4.61
C VAL A 326 -20.53 34.53 5.12
N ASN A 327 -21.82 34.54 4.74
CA ASN A 327 -22.81 33.56 5.18
C ASN A 327 -23.10 32.47 4.16
N ARG A 328 -22.38 32.46 3.02
CA ARG A 328 -22.55 31.43 2.00
C ARG A 328 -22.23 30.06 2.57
N SER A 329 -23.21 29.17 2.48
CA SER A 329 -23.07 27.77 2.89
C SER A 329 -22.63 26.90 1.72
N ALA A 330 -21.67 26.00 1.94
CA ALA A 330 -21.34 24.91 1.03
C ALA A 330 -21.48 23.58 1.77
N GLY A 331 -22.32 22.68 1.28
CA GLY A 331 -22.64 21.42 1.98
C GLY A 331 -23.21 21.62 3.40
N GLY A 332 -23.88 22.75 3.64
CA GLY A 332 -24.39 23.12 4.98
C GLY A 332 -23.37 23.79 5.91
N LEU A 333 -22.11 23.97 5.50
CA LEU A 333 -21.08 24.63 6.31
C LEU A 333 -20.83 26.07 5.85
N THR A 334 -20.80 27.00 6.80
CA THR A 334 -20.38 28.40 6.58
C THR A 334 -18.91 28.59 6.97
N ALA A 335 -18.28 29.69 6.52
CA ALA A 335 -16.91 30.02 6.89
C ALA A 335 -16.72 30.14 8.42
N LEU A 336 -17.74 30.64 9.13
CA LEU A 336 -17.74 30.75 10.59
C LEU A 336 -17.78 29.37 11.25
N LEU A 337 -18.67 28.47 10.80
CA LEU A 337 -18.75 27.10 11.30
C LEU A 337 -17.41 26.37 11.11
N ALA A 338 -16.82 26.45 9.90
CA ALA A 338 -15.53 25.83 9.60
C ALA A 338 -14.39 26.37 10.48
N ALA A 339 -14.32 27.69 10.70
CA ALA A 339 -13.30 28.31 11.55
C ALA A 339 -13.36 27.85 13.02
N THR A 340 -14.56 27.53 13.51
CA THR A 340 -14.78 27.06 14.90
C THR A 340 -14.63 25.55 15.06
N ARG A 341 -15.03 24.75 14.07
CA ARG A 341 -15.02 23.27 14.14
C ARG A 341 -13.64 22.68 13.91
N ASP A 342 -12.94 23.15 12.88
CA ASP A 342 -11.73 22.50 12.37
C ASP A 342 -10.44 23.11 13.00
N SER A 343 -10.56 23.75 14.16
CA SER A 343 -9.45 24.42 14.85
C SER A 343 -9.47 24.23 16.37
N LEU A 344 -8.55 23.42 16.89
CA LEU A 344 -8.37 23.21 18.33
C LEU A 344 -7.87 24.46 19.07
N GLN A 345 -7.19 25.39 18.39
CA GLN A 345 -6.72 26.64 19.00
C GLN A 345 -7.77 27.76 19.01
N GLY A 346 -8.95 27.54 18.40
CA GLY A 346 -9.95 28.58 18.19
C GLY A 346 -9.40 29.78 17.44
N ARG A 347 -9.57 29.84 16.11
CA ARG A 347 -9.02 30.92 15.24
C ARG A 347 -9.65 32.27 15.55
N ALA A 348 -9.24 32.89 16.65
CA ALA A 348 -9.88 34.06 17.23
C ALA A 348 -9.92 35.22 16.24
N GLU A 349 -8.82 35.48 15.53
CA GLU A 349 -8.77 36.54 14.52
C GLU A 349 -9.70 36.28 13.33
N ALA A 350 -9.76 35.05 12.83
CA ALA A 350 -10.62 34.69 11.70
C ALA A 350 -12.09 34.78 12.11
N VAL A 351 -12.45 34.24 13.28
CA VAL A 351 -13.80 34.32 13.85
C VAL A 351 -14.21 35.78 14.08
N MET A 352 -13.34 36.58 14.69
CA MET A 352 -13.60 38.01 14.91
C MET A 352 -13.78 38.76 13.59
N THR A 353 -12.95 38.46 12.58
CA THR A 353 -13.06 39.07 11.24
C THR A 353 -14.39 38.71 10.58
N LEU A 354 -14.82 37.44 10.65
CA LEU A 354 -16.09 36.99 10.09
C LEU A 354 -17.29 37.63 10.81
N ILE A 355 -17.32 37.62 12.14
CA ILE A 355 -18.39 38.22 12.95
C ILE A 355 -18.50 39.72 12.71
N SER A 356 -17.36 40.44 12.71
CA SER A 356 -17.35 41.89 12.48
C SER A 356 -17.85 42.28 11.09
N ASN A 357 -17.83 41.36 10.14
CA ASN A 357 -18.34 41.55 8.77
C ASN A 357 -19.69 40.86 8.53
N GLY A 358 -20.46 40.56 9.60
CA GLY A 358 -21.84 40.12 9.50
C GLY A 358 -22.05 38.61 9.38
N ALA A 359 -21.09 37.78 9.79
CA ALA A 359 -21.30 36.34 9.92
C ALA A 359 -22.38 36.04 10.97
N ASN A 360 -23.36 35.21 10.62
CA ASN A 360 -24.45 34.83 11.51
C ASN A 360 -24.07 33.59 12.35
N PRO A 361 -23.95 33.71 13.69
CA PRO A 361 -23.58 32.59 14.55
C PRO A 361 -24.71 31.56 14.78
N LEU A 362 -25.94 31.89 14.35
CA LEU A 362 -27.12 31.03 14.50
C LEU A 362 -27.25 29.97 13.39
N VAL A 363 -26.46 30.08 12.32
CA VAL A 363 -26.49 29.09 11.23
C VAL A 363 -25.94 27.76 11.74
N THR A 364 -26.64 26.68 11.39
CA THR A 364 -26.29 25.31 11.78
C THR A 364 -25.78 24.49 10.61
N ASP A 365 -24.89 23.54 10.88
CA ASP A 365 -24.46 22.55 9.90
C ASP A 365 -25.51 21.44 9.65
N ALA A 366 -25.15 20.43 8.85
CA ALA A 366 -26.02 19.29 8.53
C ALA A 366 -26.39 18.44 9.76
N GLU A 367 -25.60 18.48 10.83
CA GLU A 367 -25.87 17.80 12.11
C GLU A 367 -26.65 18.70 13.09
N GLY A 368 -26.96 19.93 12.70
CA GLY A 368 -27.61 20.92 13.56
C GLY A 368 -26.64 21.61 14.53
N ASN A 369 -25.33 21.46 14.37
CA ASN A 369 -24.35 22.12 15.23
C ASN A 369 -24.24 23.61 14.86
N THR A 370 -24.34 24.48 15.86
CA THR A 370 -24.01 25.92 15.74
C THR A 370 -22.51 26.15 15.86
N ALA A 371 -22.04 27.37 15.53
CA ALA A 371 -20.63 27.75 15.71
C ALA A 371 -20.15 27.58 17.17
N LEU A 372 -21.06 27.72 18.14
CA LEU A 372 -20.76 27.51 19.56
C LEU A 372 -20.47 26.03 19.88
N HIS A 373 -21.14 25.07 19.21
CA HIS A 373 -20.86 23.64 19.38
C HIS A 373 -19.45 23.27 18.91
N GLY A 374 -18.91 23.94 17.88
CA GLY A 374 -17.52 23.78 17.46
C GLY A 374 -16.54 24.47 18.41
N ALA A 375 -16.87 25.70 18.84
CA ALA A 375 -16.00 26.52 19.67
C ALA A 375 -15.66 25.89 21.03
N VAL A 376 -16.57 25.08 21.61
CA VAL A 376 -16.33 24.39 22.89
C VAL A 376 -15.26 23.30 22.84
N LEU A 377 -14.84 22.90 21.65
CA LEU A 377 -13.72 21.96 21.45
C LEU A 377 -12.36 22.66 21.45
N SER A 378 -12.32 24.00 21.50
CA SER A 378 -11.09 24.78 21.59
C SER A 378 -10.51 24.79 23.01
N ASP A 379 -9.21 25.02 23.17
CA ASP A 379 -8.59 25.05 24.51
C ASP A 379 -9.01 26.28 25.35
N GLU A 380 -9.24 27.43 24.70
CA GLU A 380 -9.50 28.72 25.36
C GLU A 380 -10.94 29.22 25.12
N PRO A 381 -11.58 29.89 26.10
CA PRO A 381 -12.96 30.36 25.98
C PRO A 381 -13.14 31.61 25.11
N ILE A 382 -12.06 32.14 24.51
CA ILE A 382 -12.05 33.40 23.76
C ILE A 382 -13.05 33.36 22.59
N VAL A 383 -13.04 32.29 21.79
CA VAL A 383 -13.94 32.13 20.64
C VAL A 383 -15.39 31.99 21.09
N ALA A 384 -15.64 31.21 22.15
CA ALA A 384 -16.98 31.08 22.72
C ALA A 384 -17.49 32.42 23.25
N ALA A 385 -16.65 33.23 23.89
CA ALA A 385 -17.01 34.58 24.34
C ALA A 385 -17.41 35.49 23.17
N MET A 386 -16.61 35.53 22.10
CA MET A 386 -16.93 36.32 20.90
C MET A 386 -18.25 35.90 20.26
N LEU A 387 -18.54 34.59 20.18
CA LEU A 387 -19.79 34.07 19.63
C LEU A 387 -21.00 34.45 20.49
N LEU A 388 -20.88 34.36 21.82
CA LEU A 388 -21.96 34.76 22.73
C LEU A 388 -22.23 36.26 22.68
N ASP A 389 -21.17 37.08 22.60
CA ASP A 389 -21.30 38.54 22.46
C ASP A 389 -21.93 38.90 21.09
N ALA A 390 -21.75 38.05 20.06
CA ALA A 390 -22.40 38.14 18.76
C ALA A 390 -23.83 37.56 18.72
N GLY A 391 -24.38 37.11 19.84
CA GLY A 391 -25.76 36.62 19.95
C GLY A 391 -25.94 35.14 19.62
N ALA A 392 -24.89 34.31 19.68
CA ALA A 392 -25.04 32.86 19.59
C ALA A 392 -25.93 32.31 20.72
N ASP A 393 -26.85 31.39 20.39
CA ASP A 393 -27.69 30.76 21.40
C ASP A 393 -26.87 29.79 22.27
N LEU A 394 -26.80 30.12 23.56
CA LEU A 394 -26.09 29.36 24.59
C LEU A 394 -26.68 27.95 24.78
N ASN A 395 -27.97 27.78 24.52
CA ASN A 395 -28.72 26.56 24.78
C ASN A 395 -29.23 25.91 23.47
N ALA A 396 -28.57 26.19 22.34
CA ALA A 396 -28.90 25.57 21.07
C ALA A 396 -28.81 24.03 21.18
N VAL A 397 -29.67 23.32 20.46
CA VAL A 397 -29.73 21.86 20.46
C VAL A 397 -29.47 21.34 19.06
N ASN A 398 -28.47 20.46 18.91
CA ASN A 398 -28.18 19.82 17.64
C ASN A 398 -29.10 18.60 17.38
N ARG A 399 -28.99 17.94 16.22
CA ARG A 399 -29.83 16.79 15.87
C ARG A 399 -29.60 15.56 16.76
N SER A 400 -28.45 15.47 17.43
CA SER A 400 -28.17 14.42 18.41
C SER A 400 -28.76 14.71 19.80
N GLY A 401 -29.44 15.85 19.98
CA GLY A 401 -29.99 16.25 21.27
C GLY A 401 -28.92 16.75 22.25
N LEU A 402 -27.77 17.20 21.76
CA LEU A 402 -26.70 17.78 22.57
C LEU A 402 -26.77 19.30 22.57
N THR A 403 -26.44 19.89 23.72
CA THR A 403 -26.20 21.33 23.88
C THR A 403 -24.69 21.62 23.81
N PRO A 404 -24.26 22.88 23.58
CA PRO A 404 -22.84 23.24 23.64
C PRO A 404 -22.19 22.87 24.98
N LEU A 405 -22.93 22.97 26.09
CA LEU A 405 -22.47 22.55 27.40
C LEU A 405 -22.26 21.03 27.47
N ALA A 406 -23.21 20.23 26.97
CA ALA A 406 -23.09 18.78 26.93
C ALA A 406 -21.92 18.34 26.03
N THR A 407 -21.72 19.00 24.88
CA THR A 407 -20.57 18.76 23.99
C THR A 407 -19.25 19.08 24.69
N ALA A 408 -19.15 20.19 25.43
CA ALA A 408 -17.97 20.51 26.23
C ALA A 408 -17.68 19.44 27.29
N CYS A 409 -18.71 18.93 27.96
CA CYS A 409 -18.58 17.87 28.96
C CYS A 409 -18.11 16.54 28.37
N ARG A 410 -18.60 16.14 27.19
CA ARG A 410 -18.12 14.92 26.48
C ARG A 410 -16.67 15.03 26.04
N ALA A 411 -16.22 16.23 25.71
CA ALA A 411 -14.83 16.51 25.37
C ALA A 411 -13.91 16.68 26.60
N ALA A 412 -14.43 16.52 27.83
CA ALA A 412 -13.74 16.81 29.08
C ALA A 412 -13.16 18.24 29.18
N ASN A 413 -13.75 19.20 28.48
CA ASN A 413 -13.27 20.59 28.46
C ASN A 413 -13.89 21.39 29.60
N TRP A 414 -13.36 21.19 30.81
CA TRP A 414 -13.89 21.78 32.04
C TRP A 414 -13.77 23.31 32.10
N THR A 415 -12.79 23.90 31.40
CA THR A 415 -12.59 25.36 31.38
C THR A 415 -13.74 26.05 30.64
N LEU A 416 -14.09 25.54 29.46
CA LEU A 416 -15.20 26.02 28.66
C LEU A 416 -16.56 25.64 29.26
N ALA A 417 -16.70 24.44 29.83
CA ALA A 417 -17.92 24.08 30.56
C ALA A 417 -18.18 25.04 31.73
N LYS A 418 -17.14 25.39 32.50
CA LYS A 418 -17.22 26.41 33.56
C LYS A 418 -17.64 27.76 33.01
N PHE A 419 -17.00 28.21 31.93
CA PHE A 419 -17.31 29.49 31.29
C PHE A 419 -18.77 29.56 30.83
N LEU A 420 -19.29 28.52 30.19
CA LEU A 420 -20.68 28.45 29.75
C LEU A 420 -21.66 28.49 30.92
N LEU A 421 -21.37 27.76 32.01
CA LEU A 421 -22.19 27.78 33.23
C LEU A 421 -22.20 29.15 33.92
N GLU A 422 -21.07 29.85 33.95
CA GLU A 422 -20.97 31.23 34.46
C GLU A 422 -21.78 32.21 33.60
N ARG A 423 -21.91 31.94 32.29
CA ARG A 423 -22.77 32.69 31.36
C ARG A 423 -24.24 32.25 31.38
N GLY A 424 -24.62 31.31 32.24
CA GLY A 424 -26.01 30.89 32.45
C GLY A 424 -26.50 29.72 31.58
N ALA A 425 -25.58 28.86 31.10
CA ALA A 425 -25.96 27.67 30.35
C ALA A 425 -26.81 26.73 31.21
N LYS A 426 -27.90 26.22 30.64
CA LYS A 426 -28.79 25.29 31.34
C LYS A 426 -28.13 23.91 31.37
N THR A 427 -28.06 23.32 32.56
CA THR A 427 -27.52 21.96 32.77
C THR A 427 -28.43 20.87 32.22
N GLN A 428 -29.71 21.19 32.03
CA GLN A 428 -30.74 20.31 31.49
C GLN A 428 -31.75 21.10 30.65
N LEU A 429 -32.12 20.54 29.50
CA LEU A 429 -33.25 20.94 28.67
C LEU A 429 -34.15 19.73 28.43
N ALA A 430 -35.42 19.97 28.09
CA ALA A 430 -36.34 18.89 27.72
C ALA A 430 -35.87 18.20 26.44
N ASP A 431 -36.02 16.87 26.38
CA ASP A 431 -35.70 16.02 25.21
C ASP A 431 -34.24 16.09 24.71
N THR A 432 -33.30 16.41 25.62
CA THR A 432 -31.85 16.48 25.33
C THR A 432 -31.04 15.60 26.29
N GLU A 433 -29.82 15.23 25.90
CA GLU A 433 -28.89 14.55 26.81
C GLU A 433 -28.43 15.54 27.91
N PRO A 434 -28.66 15.24 29.20
CA PRO A 434 -28.23 16.12 30.28
C PRO A 434 -26.70 16.22 30.34
N ALA A 435 -26.17 17.42 30.64
CA ALA A 435 -24.73 17.64 30.74
C ALA A 435 -24.05 16.73 31.78
N LEU A 436 -24.78 16.35 32.83
CA LEU A 436 -24.31 15.43 33.86
C LEU A 436 -24.14 13.99 33.35
N VAL A 437 -25.04 13.52 32.48
CA VAL A 437 -24.95 12.20 31.83
C VAL A 437 -23.78 12.18 30.84
N ALA A 438 -23.67 13.24 30.03
CA ALA A 438 -22.55 13.45 29.12
C ALA A 438 -21.19 13.40 29.84
N ALA A 439 -21.05 14.07 30.99
CA ALA A 439 -19.83 14.03 31.79
C ALA A 439 -19.52 12.66 32.42
N ALA A 440 -20.53 11.81 32.65
CA ALA A 440 -20.32 10.46 33.18
C ALA A 440 -19.92 9.43 32.11
N SER A 441 -20.06 9.77 30.82
CA SER A 441 -19.71 8.92 29.67
C SER A 441 -18.26 9.04 29.19
N LEU A 442 -17.40 9.69 29.99
CA LEU A 442 -15.99 9.88 29.65
C LEU A 442 -15.22 8.56 29.58
N ALA A 443 -14.09 8.55 28.86
CA ALA A 443 -13.21 7.39 28.83
C ALA A 443 -12.40 7.21 30.13
N ASP A 444 -12.12 8.32 30.83
CA ASP A 444 -11.35 8.36 32.06
C ASP A 444 -12.26 8.65 33.27
N ASP A 445 -11.96 8.03 34.42
CA ASP A 445 -12.68 8.21 35.69
C ASP A 445 -12.27 9.54 36.37
N ASP A 446 -12.68 10.68 35.80
CA ASP A 446 -12.42 12.03 36.34
C ASP A 446 -13.67 12.68 36.96
N PRO A 447 -13.77 12.83 38.29
CA PRO A 447 -14.93 13.42 38.96
C PRO A 447 -14.97 14.97 38.89
N GLN A 448 -13.97 15.65 38.32
CA GLN A 448 -13.90 17.12 38.31
C GLN A 448 -15.11 17.76 37.63
N GLY A 449 -15.48 17.26 36.45
CA GLY A 449 -16.64 17.76 35.71
C GLY A 449 -17.96 17.59 36.44
N ILE A 450 -18.14 16.43 37.06
CA ILE A 450 -19.32 16.11 37.86
C ILE A 450 -19.44 17.08 39.05
N ARG A 451 -18.35 17.28 39.80
CA ARG A 451 -18.33 18.25 40.92
C ARG A 451 -18.63 19.67 40.46
N LEU A 452 -18.15 20.05 39.28
CA LEU A 452 -18.37 21.36 38.68
C LEU A 452 -19.85 21.56 38.30
N LEU A 453 -20.47 20.59 37.62
CA LEU A 453 -21.88 20.63 37.25
C LEU A 453 -22.80 20.66 38.49
N LEU A 454 -22.49 19.86 39.51
CA LEU A 454 -23.24 19.82 40.76
C LEU A 454 -23.16 21.15 41.53
N LYS A 455 -22.00 21.81 41.54
CA LYS A 455 -21.85 23.15 42.13
C LYS A 455 -22.77 24.18 41.47
N HIS A 456 -23.04 24.03 40.17
CA HIS A 456 -23.96 24.86 39.40
C HIS A 456 -25.41 24.31 39.36
N ARG A 457 -25.81 23.51 40.37
CA ARG A 457 -27.17 23.00 40.56
C ARG A 457 -27.68 22.13 39.39
N ALA A 458 -26.82 21.33 38.78
CA ALA A 458 -27.27 20.27 37.87
C ALA A 458 -28.19 19.28 38.61
N ALA A 459 -29.30 18.89 37.97
CA ALA A 459 -30.18 17.87 38.50
C ALA A 459 -29.45 16.52 38.54
N ILE A 460 -29.27 15.98 39.75
CA ILE A 460 -28.47 14.78 40.00
C ILE A 460 -29.09 13.54 39.34
N ASN A 461 -30.41 13.44 39.37
CA ASN A 461 -31.18 12.34 38.82
C ASN A 461 -31.73 12.65 37.41
N ALA A 462 -31.08 13.58 36.69
CA ALA A 462 -31.43 13.83 35.30
C ALA A 462 -31.17 12.59 34.45
N VAL A 463 -32.08 12.32 33.52
CA VAL A 463 -32.06 11.15 32.65
C VAL A 463 -31.99 11.56 31.18
N ASP A 464 -31.32 10.75 30.36
CA ASP A 464 -31.27 10.92 28.91
C ASP A 464 -32.53 10.38 28.22
N ALA A 465 -32.56 10.44 26.88
CA ALA A 465 -33.68 9.93 26.07
C ALA A 465 -33.96 8.43 26.27
N ARG A 466 -33.01 7.66 26.80
CA ARG A 466 -33.15 6.24 27.14
C ARG A 466 -33.49 6.03 28.62
N GLN A 467 -33.86 7.08 29.35
CA GLN A 467 -34.08 7.08 30.79
C GLN A 467 -32.82 6.73 31.61
N ARG A 468 -31.61 6.87 31.05
CA ARG A 468 -30.37 6.56 31.77
C ARG A 468 -29.92 7.75 32.62
N SER A 469 -29.66 7.49 33.89
CA SER A 469 -29.06 8.45 34.81
C SER A 469 -27.54 8.47 34.70
N ALA A 470 -26.90 9.57 35.13
CA ALA A 470 -25.44 9.68 35.15
C ALA A 470 -24.77 8.58 35.98
N LEU A 471 -25.45 8.10 37.03
CA LEU A 471 -24.96 7.01 37.87
C LEU A 471 -24.96 5.66 37.11
N MET A 472 -25.98 5.38 36.29
CA MET A 472 -26.01 4.17 35.46
C MET A 472 -24.89 4.19 34.42
N THR A 473 -24.65 5.33 33.78
CA THR A 473 -23.56 5.50 32.81
C THR A 473 -22.21 5.28 33.47
N ALA A 474 -21.97 5.88 34.64
CA ALA A 474 -20.74 5.66 35.41
C ALA A 474 -20.56 4.19 35.82
N ALA A 475 -21.65 3.51 36.18
CA ALA A 475 -21.63 2.09 36.54
C ALA A 475 -21.31 1.17 35.33
N ALA A 476 -21.84 1.50 34.15
CA ALA A 476 -21.59 0.75 32.91
C ALA A 476 -20.13 0.85 32.44
N GLU A 477 -19.53 2.05 32.55
CA GLU A 477 -18.12 2.29 32.20
C GLU A 477 -17.14 1.83 33.30
N GLY A 478 -17.63 1.60 34.53
CA GLY A 478 -16.81 1.17 35.67
C GLY A 478 -16.09 2.32 36.40
N HIS A 479 -16.62 3.54 36.32
CA HIS A 479 -16.04 4.75 36.90
C HIS A 479 -16.41 4.93 38.37
N GLU A 480 -15.52 4.47 39.26
CA GLU A 480 -15.74 4.40 40.69
C GLU A 480 -15.68 5.79 41.37
N GLU A 481 -14.75 6.67 40.95
CA GLU A 481 -14.63 8.01 41.50
C GLU A 481 -15.80 8.91 41.12
N ILE A 482 -16.26 8.83 39.86
CA ILE A 482 -17.48 9.50 39.39
C ILE A 482 -18.71 8.98 40.14
N ALA A 483 -18.89 7.66 40.24
CA ALA A 483 -20.02 7.07 40.98
C ALA A 483 -20.03 7.50 42.46
N ARG A 484 -18.85 7.61 43.08
CA ARG A 484 -18.70 8.13 44.46
C ARG A 484 -19.09 9.59 44.58
N ALA A 485 -18.69 10.43 43.63
CA ALA A 485 -19.06 11.84 43.60
C ALA A 485 -20.59 12.04 43.44
N LEU A 486 -21.22 11.26 42.56
CA LEU A 486 -22.67 11.27 42.35
C LEU A 486 -23.44 10.78 43.59
N ARG A 487 -22.96 9.71 44.23
CA ARG A 487 -23.55 9.19 45.47
C ARG A 487 -23.46 10.17 46.62
N ALA A 488 -22.29 10.80 46.80
CA ALA A 488 -22.10 11.84 47.82
C ALA A 488 -23.01 13.07 47.61
N ALA A 489 -23.42 13.30 46.37
CA ALA A 489 -24.38 14.35 46.01
C ALA A 489 -25.85 13.93 46.19
N GLY A 490 -26.15 12.67 46.51
CA GLY A 490 -27.51 12.17 46.72
C GLY A 490 -28.18 11.55 45.49
N ALA A 491 -27.42 11.00 44.54
CA ALA A 491 -27.99 10.29 43.40
C ALA A 491 -28.87 9.10 43.84
N GLU A 492 -29.94 8.80 43.10
CA GLU A 492 -30.84 7.70 43.42
C GLU A 492 -30.28 6.35 42.92
N VAL A 493 -30.07 5.43 43.89
CA VAL A 493 -30.26 3.97 43.84
C VAL A 493 -30.89 3.34 42.59
N ASN A 494 -32.22 3.31 42.69
CA ASN A 494 -33.08 2.32 42.08
C ASN A 494 -33.82 2.91 40.87
N LEU A 495 -33.28 3.97 40.28
CA LEU A 495 -33.76 4.42 38.97
C LEU A 495 -33.59 3.28 37.98
N VAL A 496 -34.50 3.22 37.02
CA VAL A 496 -34.53 2.25 35.94
C VAL A 496 -34.47 2.97 34.61
N ASP A 497 -33.68 2.45 33.67
CA ASP A 497 -33.69 2.93 32.30
C ASP A 497 -34.88 2.37 31.50
N GLN A 498 -34.94 2.68 30.20
CA GLN A 498 -35.99 2.19 29.30
C GLN A 498 -36.07 0.65 29.21
N HIS A 499 -35.00 -0.05 29.57
CA HIS A 499 -34.89 -1.50 29.57
C HIS A 499 -35.10 -2.10 30.96
N GLY A 500 -35.43 -1.29 31.97
CA GLY A 500 -35.55 -1.73 33.36
C GLY A 500 -34.21 -1.94 34.06
N SER A 501 -33.08 -1.52 33.46
CA SER A 501 -31.75 -1.69 34.04
C SER A 501 -31.48 -0.64 35.12
N THR A 502 -30.93 -1.08 36.26
CA THR A 502 -30.49 -0.21 37.36
C THR A 502 -28.98 0.02 37.32
N ALA A 503 -28.48 1.00 38.09
CA ALA A 503 -27.03 1.21 38.23
C ALA A 503 -26.30 -0.02 38.81
N LEU A 504 -26.98 -0.81 39.66
CA LEU A 504 -26.42 -2.05 40.21
C LEU A 504 -26.25 -3.13 39.13
N MET A 505 -27.21 -3.25 38.22
CA MET A 505 -27.15 -4.19 37.10
C MET A 505 -26.02 -3.85 36.13
N GLU A 506 -25.84 -2.57 35.79
CA GLU A 506 -24.74 -2.16 34.91
C GLU A 506 -23.37 -2.31 35.58
N ALA A 507 -23.25 -2.02 36.88
CA ALA A 507 -22.03 -2.29 37.65
C ALA A 507 -21.69 -3.79 37.70
N ALA A 508 -22.71 -4.65 37.85
CA ALA A 508 -22.57 -6.09 37.84
C ALA A 508 -22.13 -6.62 36.46
N ARG A 509 -22.70 -6.10 35.38
CA ARG A 509 -22.29 -6.39 33.99
C ARG A 509 -20.85 -5.97 33.72
N ALA A 510 -20.45 -4.78 34.19
CA ALA A 510 -19.09 -4.26 34.04
C ALA A 510 -18.05 -5.00 34.90
N GLY A 511 -18.49 -5.71 35.95
CA GLY A 511 -17.63 -6.35 36.94
C GLY A 511 -17.01 -5.37 37.95
N ALA A 512 -17.58 -4.17 38.10
CA ALA A 512 -17.04 -3.09 38.89
C ALA A 512 -17.34 -3.27 40.39
N VAL A 513 -16.55 -4.11 41.07
CA VAL A 513 -16.72 -4.45 42.50
C VAL A 513 -16.78 -3.21 43.39
N GLY A 514 -15.91 -2.22 43.17
CA GLY A 514 -15.87 -0.99 43.97
C GLY A 514 -17.16 -0.17 43.86
N ILE A 515 -17.80 -0.15 42.68
CA ILE A 515 -19.11 0.48 42.51
C ILE A 515 -20.19 -0.35 43.20
N VAL A 516 -20.22 -1.67 43.03
CA VAL A 516 -21.20 -2.54 43.73
C VAL A 516 -21.13 -2.34 45.26
N GLN A 517 -19.93 -2.30 45.84
CA GLN A 517 -19.72 -2.03 47.26
C GLN A 517 -20.12 -0.60 47.67
N LEU A 518 -19.96 0.37 46.78
CA LEU A 518 -20.40 1.74 47.01
C LEU A 518 -21.92 1.87 46.96
N LEU A 519 -22.58 1.18 46.01
CA LEU A 519 -24.03 1.11 45.94
C LEU A 519 -24.59 0.40 47.17
N ALA A 520 -23.94 -0.66 47.65
CA ALA A 520 -24.33 -1.43 48.82
C ALA A 520 -24.58 -0.59 50.09
N GLN A 521 -23.84 0.51 50.26
CA GLN A 521 -24.00 1.43 51.41
C GLN A 521 -25.38 2.11 51.44
N ALA A 522 -26.10 2.11 50.33
CA ALA A 522 -27.41 2.73 50.18
C ALA A 522 -28.54 1.69 50.04
N GLU A 523 -28.29 0.43 50.41
CA GLU A 523 -29.24 -0.70 50.37
C GLU A 523 -30.05 -0.77 49.05
N PRO A 524 -29.37 -0.93 47.90
CA PRO A 524 -30.02 -0.98 46.59
C PRO A 524 -30.87 -2.24 46.48
N ASP A 525 -31.98 -2.15 45.75
CA ASP A 525 -32.84 -3.30 45.54
C ASP A 525 -32.19 -4.26 44.52
N ALA A 526 -31.55 -5.30 45.04
CA ALA A 526 -30.88 -6.34 44.25
C ALA A 526 -31.88 -7.30 43.56
N THR A 527 -33.17 -7.22 43.90
CA THR A 527 -34.22 -8.10 43.36
C THR A 527 -34.90 -7.53 42.12
N LEU A 528 -34.61 -6.27 41.77
CA LEU A 528 -35.10 -5.66 40.54
C LEU A 528 -34.64 -6.46 39.33
N ARG A 529 -35.49 -6.48 38.30
CA ARG A 529 -35.26 -7.22 37.07
C ARG A 529 -35.43 -6.32 35.86
N ASP A 530 -34.56 -6.51 34.87
CA ASP A 530 -34.67 -5.83 33.59
C ASP A 530 -35.87 -6.37 32.77
N GLN A 531 -36.12 -5.80 31.60
CA GLN A 531 -37.17 -6.23 30.66
C GLN A 531 -37.05 -7.70 30.22
N HIS A 532 -35.87 -8.30 30.39
CA HIS A 532 -35.60 -9.71 30.11
C HIS A 532 -35.69 -10.56 31.39
N GLY A 533 -36.20 -10.01 32.49
CA GLY A 533 -36.35 -10.72 33.76
C GLY A 533 -35.03 -11.07 34.45
N ARG A 534 -33.91 -10.42 34.09
CA ARG A 534 -32.59 -10.68 34.67
C ARG A 534 -32.32 -9.73 35.82
N ASP A 535 -31.82 -10.25 36.93
CA ASP A 535 -31.34 -9.48 38.06
C ASP A 535 -29.83 -9.15 37.92
N ALA A 536 -29.30 -8.34 38.84
CA ALA A 536 -27.89 -7.97 38.84
C ALA A 536 -26.96 -9.19 38.99
N LEU A 537 -27.37 -10.21 39.74
CA LEU A 537 -26.61 -11.44 39.95
C LEU A 537 -26.51 -12.28 38.66
N THR A 538 -27.61 -12.45 37.95
CA THR A 538 -27.67 -13.12 36.65
C THR A 538 -26.78 -12.43 35.63
N LEU A 539 -26.82 -11.10 35.56
CA LEU A 539 -25.95 -10.31 34.68
C LEU A 539 -24.46 -10.45 35.03
N ALA A 540 -24.11 -10.53 36.32
CA ALA A 540 -22.75 -10.82 36.74
C ALA A 540 -22.30 -12.23 36.30
N CYS A 541 -23.14 -13.25 36.48
CA CYS A 541 -22.82 -14.63 36.09
C CYS A 541 -22.66 -14.80 34.57
N GLN A 542 -23.39 -14.03 33.77
CA GLN A 542 -23.26 -14.01 32.30
C GLN A 542 -22.05 -13.20 31.81
N SER A 543 -21.55 -12.23 32.59
CA SER A 543 -20.45 -11.37 32.17
C SER A 543 -19.08 -12.02 32.39
N PRO A 544 -18.18 -12.00 31.38
CA PRO A 544 -16.81 -12.49 31.55
C PRO A 544 -15.95 -11.55 32.42
N ARG A 545 -16.42 -10.32 32.68
CA ARG A 545 -15.69 -9.31 33.48
C ARG A 545 -15.96 -9.42 34.98
N ALA A 546 -17.04 -10.06 35.38
CA ALA A 546 -17.41 -10.21 36.79
C ALA A 546 -16.59 -11.33 37.45
N HIS A 547 -16.12 -11.10 38.67
CA HIS A 547 -15.29 -12.04 39.42
C HIS A 547 -16.02 -12.51 40.69
N ALA A 548 -15.46 -13.50 41.39
CA ALA A 548 -16.01 -14.03 42.64
C ALA A 548 -16.29 -12.93 43.68
N ASP A 549 -15.47 -11.87 43.73
CA ASP A 549 -15.65 -10.74 44.64
C ASP A 549 -16.92 -9.92 44.32
N THR A 550 -17.26 -9.75 43.04
CA THR A 550 -18.51 -9.10 42.59
C THR A 550 -19.71 -9.91 43.02
N VAL A 551 -19.66 -11.22 42.81
CA VAL A 551 -20.74 -12.15 43.16
C VAL A 551 -20.93 -12.23 44.68
N ARG A 552 -19.85 -12.28 45.47
CA ARG A 552 -19.94 -12.18 46.94
C ARG A 552 -20.58 -10.88 47.40
N ALA A 553 -20.23 -9.76 46.76
CA ALA A 553 -20.82 -8.47 47.08
C ALA A 553 -22.33 -8.43 46.78
N LEU A 554 -22.77 -9.04 45.67
CA LEU A 554 -24.19 -9.14 45.29
C LEU A 554 -24.97 -10.12 46.18
N LEU A 555 -24.38 -11.25 46.58
CA LEU A 555 -24.98 -12.18 47.55
C LEU A 555 -25.11 -11.54 48.93
N GLY A 556 -24.11 -10.74 49.34
CA GLY A 556 -24.17 -9.94 50.57
C GLY A 556 -25.28 -8.88 50.57
N LEU A 557 -25.82 -8.54 49.39
CA LEU A 557 -26.96 -7.64 49.20
C LEU A 557 -28.32 -8.36 49.16
N GLY A 558 -28.34 -9.68 49.38
CA GLY A 558 -29.57 -10.47 49.41
C GLY A 558 -30.09 -10.89 48.02
N ALA A 559 -29.24 -10.87 46.98
CA ALA A 559 -29.60 -11.46 45.69
C ALA A 559 -29.74 -12.99 45.81
N ASP A 560 -30.83 -13.56 45.28
CA ASP A 560 -31.11 -14.99 45.35
C ASP A 560 -30.49 -15.74 44.15
N PRO A 561 -29.51 -16.64 44.36
CA PRO A 561 -28.86 -17.40 43.29
C PRO A 561 -29.79 -18.37 42.55
N LYS A 562 -30.91 -18.78 43.17
CA LYS A 562 -31.86 -19.76 42.62
C LYS A 562 -33.09 -19.11 42.00
N ALA A 563 -33.21 -17.79 42.06
CA ALA A 563 -34.33 -17.08 41.47
C ALA A 563 -34.31 -17.24 39.94
N SER A 564 -35.36 -17.83 39.37
CA SER A 564 -35.47 -18.01 37.93
C SER A 564 -35.82 -16.70 37.23
N GLY A 565 -35.10 -16.39 36.15
CA GLY A 565 -35.39 -15.29 35.23
C GLY A 565 -36.55 -15.59 34.28
N SER A 566 -36.80 -14.71 33.31
CA SER A 566 -37.89 -14.91 32.34
C SER A 566 -37.64 -16.07 31.36
N ASP A 567 -36.39 -16.46 31.18
CA ASP A 567 -35.96 -17.60 30.37
C ASP A 567 -35.97 -18.92 31.13
N GLY A 568 -36.51 -18.94 32.35
CA GLY A 568 -36.65 -20.12 33.21
C GLY A 568 -35.34 -20.59 33.84
N ARG A 569 -34.22 -19.88 33.62
CA ARG A 569 -32.90 -20.19 34.18
C ARG A 569 -32.56 -19.27 35.34
N SER A 570 -31.85 -19.80 36.33
CA SER A 570 -31.33 -19.06 37.46
C SER A 570 -29.93 -18.51 37.19
N ALA A 571 -29.43 -17.61 38.05
CA ALA A 571 -28.05 -17.13 37.97
C ALA A 571 -27.03 -18.29 38.07
N LEU A 572 -27.35 -19.31 38.87
CA LEU A 572 -26.59 -20.56 38.97
C LEU A 572 -26.54 -21.31 37.63
N ASP A 573 -27.68 -21.47 36.97
CA ASP A 573 -27.76 -22.16 35.67
C ASP A 573 -26.96 -21.44 34.58
N HIS A 574 -26.97 -20.10 34.60
CA HIS A 574 -26.15 -19.31 33.69
C HIS A 574 -24.65 -19.44 33.97
N ALA A 575 -24.25 -19.47 35.24
CA ALA A 575 -22.86 -19.71 35.61
C ALA A 575 -22.38 -21.11 35.21
N ALA A 576 -23.24 -22.14 35.38
CA ALA A 576 -22.97 -23.51 34.96
C ALA A 576 -22.88 -23.64 33.43
N ALA A 577 -23.82 -23.04 32.69
CA ALA A 577 -23.80 -23.02 31.23
C ALA A 577 -22.57 -22.29 30.66
N ALA A 578 -22.06 -21.28 31.36
CA ALA A 578 -20.83 -20.57 31.02
C ALA A 578 -19.54 -21.30 31.47
N GLY A 579 -19.65 -22.45 32.14
CA GLY A 579 -18.51 -23.23 32.64
C GLY A 579 -17.76 -22.59 33.81
N ARG A 580 -18.38 -21.64 34.52
CA ARG A 580 -17.77 -20.87 35.61
C ARG A 580 -17.98 -21.53 36.96
N TRP A 581 -17.39 -22.72 37.13
CA TRP A 581 -17.57 -23.57 38.32
C TRP A 581 -17.08 -22.93 39.63
N ASP A 582 -16.16 -21.98 39.54
CA ASP A 582 -15.71 -21.13 40.65
C ASP A 582 -16.83 -20.25 41.21
N LEU A 583 -17.73 -19.77 40.34
CA LEU A 583 -18.92 -19.05 40.75
C LEU A 583 -20.06 -19.98 41.15
N VAL A 584 -20.24 -21.12 40.45
CA VAL A 584 -21.26 -22.12 40.81
C VAL A 584 -21.05 -22.62 42.24
N ALA A 585 -19.81 -22.99 42.60
CA ALA A 585 -19.45 -23.43 43.95
C ALA A 585 -19.66 -22.33 45.01
N LEU A 586 -19.64 -21.05 44.60
CA LEU A 586 -19.85 -19.91 45.48
C LEU A 586 -21.34 -19.55 45.64
N LEU A 587 -22.15 -19.78 44.61
CA LEU A 587 -23.59 -19.52 44.58
C LEU A 587 -24.37 -20.62 45.31
N ASP A 588 -23.99 -21.88 45.11
CA ASP A 588 -24.57 -23.02 45.82
C ASP A 588 -23.51 -24.13 45.98
N PRO A 589 -22.93 -24.29 47.19
CA PRO A 589 -21.93 -25.30 47.46
C PRO A 589 -22.47 -26.74 47.40
N ASP A 590 -23.80 -26.93 47.46
CA ASP A 590 -24.45 -28.24 47.40
C ASP A 590 -24.80 -28.65 45.95
N THR A 591 -24.56 -27.79 44.96
CA THR A 591 -24.81 -28.12 43.55
C THR A 591 -23.84 -29.22 43.07
N PRO A 592 -24.36 -30.33 42.51
CA PRO A 592 -23.51 -31.41 42.04
C PRO A 592 -22.58 -30.89 40.95
N LEU A 593 -21.28 -30.91 41.24
CA LEU A 593 -20.26 -30.65 40.24
C LEU A 593 -20.41 -31.69 39.12
N PRO A 594 -20.13 -31.33 37.85
CA PRO A 594 -20.07 -32.29 36.76
C PRO A 594 -19.20 -33.49 37.13
N ALA A 595 -19.50 -34.66 36.58
CA ALA A 595 -18.79 -35.93 36.88
C ALA A 595 -17.26 -35.83 36.73
N SER A 596 -16.80 -34.88 35.92
CA SER A 596 -15.41 -34.49 35.71
C SER A 596 -14.72 -33.81 36.91
N LEU A 597 -15.49 -33.31 37.87
CA LEU A 597 -15.07 -32.55 39.04
C LEU A 597 -15.60 -33.16 40.35
N SER A 598 -16.61 -34.04 40.29
CA SER A 598 -17.06 -34.85 41.43
C SER A 598 -16.11 -36.02 41.68
N VAL A 599 -15.36 -35.98 42.79
CA VAL A 599 -14.50 -37.10 43.21
C VAL A 599 -15.33 -38.31 43.66
N ASP A 600 -16.61 -38.10 44.01
CA ASP A 600 -17.52 -39.15 44.46
C ASP A 600 -18.89 -38.98 43.79
N ALA A 601 -19.22 -39.89 42.86
CA ALA A 601 -20.58 -40.41 42.53
C ALA A 601 -20.87 -40.54 41.03
N LEU A 602 -20.39 -41.63 40.41
CA LEU A 602 -21.19 -42.41 39.46
C LEU A 602 -20.87 -43.89 39.67
N ALA A 603 -21.90 -44.71 39.90
CA ALA A 603 -21.76 -46.16 39.96
C ALA A 603 -21.36 -46.70 38.57
N ALA A 604 -20.49 -47.70 38.54
CA ALA A 604 -20.02 -48.32 37.31
C ALA A 604 -21.18 -48.86 36.46
N GLY A 605 -21.35 -48.33 35.23
CA GLY A 605 -22.06 -49.04 34.16
C GLY A 605 -23.29 -48.39 33.50
N GLU A 606 -23.64 -47.12 33.74
CA GLU A 606 -24.61 -46.42 32.88
C GLU A 606 -23.89 -45.70 31.73
N ASP A 607 -23.58 -46.47 30.68
CA ASP A 607 -22.90 -46.00 29.45
C ASP A 607 -23.86 -45.23 28.54
N THR A 608 -24.31 -44.04 28.96
CA THR A 608 -25.17 -43.17 28.16
C THR A 608 -24.35 -42.27 27.21
N PRO A 609 -24.88 -41.88 26.02
CA PRO A 609 -24.23 -40.91 25.14
C PRO A 609 -23.90 -39.56 25.80
N GLY A 610 -24.75 -39.11 26.73
CA GLY A 610 -24.51 -37.90 27.52
C GLY A 610 -23.30 -38.03 28.46
N HIS A 611 -23.14 -39.18 29.12
CA HIS A 611 -21.98 -39.43 29.99
C HIS A 611 -20.66 -39.43 29.20
N LEU A 612 -20.66 -40.01 28.00
CA LEU A 612 -19.51 -39.92 27.11
C LEU A 612 -19.23 -38.48 26.64
N LEU A 613 -20.28 -37.73 26.28
CA LEU A 613 -20.14 -36.34 25.85
C LEU A 613 -19.46 -35.48 26.91
N ASP A 614 -19.88 -35.62 28.17
CA ASP A 614 -19.30 -34.87 29.29
C ASP A 614 -17.86 -35.32 29.57
N ALA A 615 -17.59 -36.62 29.56
CA ALA A 615 -16.23 -37.14 29.73
C ALA A 615 -15.29 -36.61 28.63
N LEU A 616 -15.76 -36.53 27.39
CA LEU A 616 -15.03 -35.96 26.24
C LEU A 616 -14.85 -34.44 26.34
N ARG A 617 -15.88 -33.69 26.73
CA ARG A 617 -15.82 -32.22 26.93
C ARG A 617 -14.81 -31.80 27.98
N PHE A 618 -14.69 -32.57 29.05
CA PHE A 618 -13.81 -32.25 30.18
C PHE A 618 -12.49 -33.02 30.18
N GLY A 619 -12.22 -33.85 29.15
CA GLY A 619 -10.92 -34.53 28.98
C GLY A 619 -10.67 -35.71 29.93
N HIS A 620 -11.71 -36.40 30.39
CA HIS A 620 -11.62 -37.56 31.29
C HIS A 620 -11.31 -38.86 30.56
N TRP A 621 -10.10 -38.97 30.03
CA TRP A 621 -9.66 -40.08 29.19
C TRP A 621 -9.78 -41.47 29.83
N ALA A 622 -9.67 -41.56 31.16
CA ALA A 622 -9.88 -42.81 31.90
C ALA A 622 -11.31 -43.33 31.73
N VAL A 623 -12.31 -42.44 31.84
CA VAL A 623 -13.72 -42.76 31.62
C VAL A 623 -13.96 -43.05 30.15
N VAL A 624 -13.48 -42.20 29.23
CA VAL A 624 -13.61 -42.38 27.77
C VAL A 624 -13.11 -43.76 27.32
N SER A 625 -12.02 -44.26 27.90
CA SER A 625 -11.45 -45.58 27.55
C SER A 625 -12.41 -46.77 27.79
N THR A 626 -13.36 -46.62 28.72
CA THR A 626 -14.37 -47.66 29.03
C THR A 626 -15.47 -47.76 27.97
N PHE A 627 -15.67 -46.69 27.18
CA PHE A 627 -16.71 -46.61 26.15
C PHE A 627 -16.31 -47.19 24.78
N ASN A 628 -15.06 -47.63 24.61
CA ASN A 628 -14.48 -48.08 23.32
C ASN A 628 -15.30 -49.15 22.59
N GLN A 629 -15.90 -50.11 23.31
CA GLN A 629 -16.72 -51.16 22.69
C GLN A 629 -18.15 -50.69 22.43
N ARG A 630 -18.73 -49.94 23.36
CA ARG A 630 -20.13 -49.52 23.33
C ARG A 630 -20.44 -48.49 22.25
N VAL A 631 -19.51 -47.56 22.02
CA VAL A 631 -19.63 -46.49 21.00
C VAL A 631 -19.78 -47.04 19.58
N ARG A 632 -19.27 -48.25 19.31
CA ARG A 632 -19.40 -48.91 18.01
C ARG A 632 -20.80 -49.49 17.76
N GLU A 633 -21.62 -49.63 18.81
CA GLU A 633 -23.00 -50.12 18.72
C GLU A 633 -24.02 -49.00 18.50
N TRP A 634 -23.61 -47.74 18.69
CA TRP A 634 -24.49 -46.56 18.52
C TRP A 634 -24.67 -46.21 17.05
N THR A 635 -25.79 -45.54 16.75
CA THR A 635 -26.10 -45.16 15.37
C THR A 635 -25.18 -44.04 14.88
N PRO A 636 -24.84 -43.98 13.58
CA PRO A 636 -24.03 -42.89 13.03
C PRO A 636 -24.63 -41.50 13.25
N ALA A 637 -25.96 -41.39 13.34
CA ALA A 637 -26.66 -40.14 13.60
C ALA A 637 -26.47 -39.65 15.06
N GLU A 638 -26.46 -40.58 16.03
CA GLU A 638 -26.15 -40.25 17.43
C GLU A 638 -24.69 -39.81 17.58
N LEU A 639 -23.75 -40.51 16.94
CA LEU A 639 -22.34 -40.10 16.93
C LEU A 639 -22.12 -38.74 16.24
N ALA A 640 -22.85 -38.47 15.15
CA ALA A 640 -22.81 -37.18 14.46
C ALA A 640 -23.35 -36.05 15.36
N ARG A 641 -24.43 -36.30 16.11
CA ARG A 641 -24.96 -35.32 17.08
C ARG A 641 -23.95 -35.03 18.20
N LEU A 642 -23.32 -36.05 18.76
CA LEU A 642 -22.24 -35.87 19.76
C LEU A 642 -21.10 -35.02 19.20
N TYR A 643 -20.74 -35.21 17.93
CA TYR A 643 -19.71 -34.41 17.27
C TYR A 643 -20.10 -32.93 17.13
N VAL A 644 -21.36 -32.62 16.76
CA VAL A 644 -21.87 -31.24 16.71
C VAL A 644 -21.84 -30.59 18.10
N GLU A 645 -22.20 -31.32 19.15
CA GLU A 645 -22.15 -30.80 20.53
C GLU A 645 -20.71 -30.57 21.03
N LEU A 646 -19.71 -31.15 20.37
CA LEU A 646 -18.26 -30.95 20.57
C LEU A 646 -17.62 -29.95 19.58
N ALA A 647 -18.45 -29.20 18.84
CA ALA A 647 -17.97 -28.23 17.84
C ALA A 647 -17.19 -27.05 18.45
N ALA A 648 -17.32 -26.81 19.75
CA ALA A 648 -16.62 -25.73 20.45
C ALA A 648 -15.08 -25.82 20.31
N PRO A 649 -14.38 -24.67 20.26
CA PRO A 649 -12.92 -24.65 20.10
C PRO A 649 -12.21 -25.28 21.31
N GLY A 650 -11.06 -25.93 21.08
CA GLY A 650 -10.24 -26.56 22.12
C GLY A 650 -10.58 -28.03 22.44
N LEU A 651 -11.59 -28.61 21.80
CA LEU A 651 -12.03 -30.01 22.01
C LEU A 651 -11.51 -30.98 20.94
N GLY A 652 -10.39 -30.67 20.26
CA GLY A 652 -9.89 -31.46 19.13
C GLY A 652 -9.56 -32.93 19.45
N ALA A 653 -9.00 -33.20 20.64
CA ALA A 653 -8.70 -34.56 21.04
C ALA A 653 -9.99 -35.41 21.18
N ALA A 654 -11.06 -34.85 21.73
CA ALA A 654 -12.35 -35.52 21.87
C ALA A 654 -12.99 -35.84 20.52
N ARG A 655 -12.95 -34.88 19.58
CA ARG A 655 -13.46 -35.05 18.22
C ARG A 655 -12.71 -36.14 17.45
N ARG A 656 -11.37 -36.15 17.52
CA ARG A 656 -10.54 -37.18 16.88
C ARG A 656 -10.82 -38.56 17.45
N TRP A 657 -11.01 -38.67 18.77
CA TRP A 657 -11.36 -39.93 19.39
C TRP A 657 -12.66 -40.51 18.82
N LEU A 658 -13.71 -39.70 18.63
CA LEU A 658 -14.96 -40.16 17.99
C LEU A 658 -14.75 -40.66 16.55
N LEU A 659 -13.93 -39.96 15.77
CA LEU A 659 -13.59 -40.33 14.38
C LEU A 659 -12.81 -41.66 14.33
N GLU A 660 -11.92 -41.91 15.28
CA GLU A 660 -11.17 -43.17 15.39
C GLU A 660 -12.03 -44.36 15.86
N HIS A 661 -13.15 -44.09 16.55
CA HIS A 661 -13.94 -45.12 17.25
C HIS A 661 -15.33 -45.40 16.66
N GLY A 662 -15.62 -44.92 15.44
CA GLY A 662 -16.78 -45.37 14.66
C GLY A 662 -17.57 -44.27 13.94
N LEU A 663 -17.27 -42.99 14.17
CA LEU A 663 -17.90 -41.91 13.43
C LEU A 663 -17.33 -41.81 12.01
N SER A 664 -18.19 -42.00 11.00
CA SER A 664 -17.83 -41.72 9.62
C SER A 664 -17.73 -40.20 9.37
N ALA A 665 -16.72 -39.77 8.64
CA ALA A 665 -16.55 -38.37 8.22
C ALA A 665 -17.73 -37.85 7.36
N GLU A 666 -18.46 -38.75 6.69
CA GLU A 666 -19.65 -38.46 5.86
C GLU A 666 -20.97 -38.81 6.58
N ALA A 667 -20.96 -38.86 7.92
CA ALA A 667 -22.16 -39.12 8.71
C ALA A 667 -23.24 -38.04 8.49
N HIS A 668 -24.50 -38.42 8.69
CA HIS A 668 -25.66 -37.55 8.54
C HIS A 668 -26.38 -37.45 9.87
N LEU A 669 -26.94 -36.27 10.16
CA LEU A 669 -27.83 -36.09 11.31
C LEU A 669 -29.18 -36.76 11.04
N GLN A 670 -29.96 -36.98 12.09
CA GLN A 670 -31.33 -37.49 11.96
C GLN A 670 -32.27 -36.34 11.56
N GLY A 671 -33.06 -36.53 10.51
CA GLY A 671 -34.06 -35.55 10.07
C GLY A 671 -35.29 -35.55 10.98
N GLU A 672 -36.05 -34.44 10.98
CA GLU A 672 -37.23 -34.23 11.84
C GLU A 672 -38.31 -35.31 11.65
N ASP A 673 -38.44 -35.88 10.44
CA ASP A 673 -39.38 -36.96 10.12
C ASP A 673 -38.81 -38.39 10.33
N GLY A 674 -37.66 -38.51 10.99
CA GLY A 674 -36.95 -39.79 11.18
C GLY A 674 -36.18 -40.30 9.95
N GLY A 675 -36.14 -39.51 8.86
CA GLY A 675 -35.35 -39.76 7.66
C GLY A 675 -33.88 -39.33 7.78
N ARG A 676 -33.13 -39.42 6.67
CA ARG A 676 -31.72 -38.95 6.58
C ARG A 676 -31.69 -37.42 6.58
N GLY A 677 -31.14 -36.81 7.61
CA GLY A 677 -30.95 -35.36 7.75
C GLY A 677 -29.70 -34.84 7.01
N PRO A 678 -29.30 -33.58 7.23
CA PRO A 678 -28.15 -32.97 6.56
C PRO A 678 -26.83 -33.68 6.90
N ARG A 679 -25.84 -33.56 6.02
CA ARG A 679 -24.47 -34.04 6.29
C ARG A 679 -23.92 -33.33 7.51
N LEU A 680 -23.15 -34.05 8.32
CA LEU A 680 -22.47 -33.49 9.50
C LEU A 680 -21.64 -32.26 9.11
N PHE A 681 -20.92 -32.33 7.99
CA PHE A 681 -20.15 -31.21 7.46
C PHE A 681 -21.03 -29.97 7.18
N ASP A 682 -22.15 -30.14 6.47
CA ASP A 682 -23.05 -29.04 6.09
C ASP A 682 -23.69 -28.38 7.32
N ALA A 683 -24.04 -29.18 8.35
CA ALA A 683 -24.62 -28.70 9.60
C ALA A 683 -23.62 -27.88 10.43
N LEU A 684 -22.33 -28.23 10.39
CA LEU A 684 -21.30 -27.48 11.12
C LEU A 684 -21.01 -26.10 10.52
N LEU A 685 -21.34 -25.87 9.25
CA LEU A 685 -21.18 -24.55 8.61
C LEU A 685 -22.02 -23.46 9.29
N ASP A 686 -23.19 -23.82 9.82
CA ASP A 686 -24.09 -22.87 10.54
C ASP A 686 -23.56 -22.49 11.93
N HIS A 687 -22.60 -23.25 12.45
CA HIS A 687 -21.95 -23.02 13.73
C HIS A 687 -20.60 -22.30 13.60
N LEU A 688 -20.25 -21.82 12.40
CA LEU A 688 -19.09 -20.95 12.20
C LEU A 688 -19.33 -19.57 12.86
N PRO A 689 -18.28 -18.94 13.43
CA PRO A 689 -16.87 -19.34 13.41
C PRO A 689 -16.46 -20.34 14.51
N ALA A 690 -17.34 -20.68 15.45
CA ALA A 690 -16.99 -21.54 16.59
C ALA A 690 -16.58 -22.97 16.18
N ALA A 691 -17.19 -23.50 15.11
CA ALA A 691 -16.94 -24.86 14.59
C ALA A 691 -15.70 -25.00 13.69
N THR A 692 -14.85 -23.98 13.55
CA THR A 692 -13.74 -23.97 12.59
C THR A 692 -12.77 -25.16 12.76
N GLU A 693 -12.38 -25.46 14.01
CA GLU A 693 -11.49 -26.61 14.29
C GLU A 693 -12.18 -27.95 14.04
N ALA A 694 -13.49 -28.05 14.32
CA ALA A 694 -14.26 -29.27 14.09
C ALA A 694 -14.39 -29.59 12.59
N ILE A 695 -14.55 -28.55 11.76
CA ILE A 695 -14.54 -28.71 10.30
C ILE A 695 -13.16 -29.16 9.82
N ASP A 696 -12.07 -28.60 10.35
CA ASP A 696 -10.71 -29.02 9.97
C ASP A 696 -10.43 -30.48 10.38
N ASP A 697 -10.82 -30.89 11.59
CA ASP A 697 -10.70 -32.29 12.04
C ASP A 697 -11.49 -33.26 11.12
N LEU A 698 -12.70 -32.88 10.66
CA LEU A 698 -13.47 -33.68 9.68
C LEU A 698 -12.81 -33.75 8.30
N LEU A 699 -12.27 -32.63 7.81
CA LEU A 699 -11.53 -32.61 6.55
C LEU A 699 -10.30 -33.51 6.64
N GLN A 700 -9.56 -33.48 7.76
CA GLN A 700 -8.44 -34.39 8.00
C GLN A 700 -8.87 -35.86 8.02
N ALA A 701 -10.08 -36.15 8.53
CA ALA A 701 -10.68 -37.49 8.48
C ALA A 701 -11.28 -37.89 7.11
N GLY A 702 -11.19 -37.01 6.11
CA GLY A 702 -11.60 -37.30 4.73
C GLY A 702 -13.01 -36.85 4.36
N ALA A 703 -13.64 -35.96 5.13
CA ALA A 703 -14.90 -35.33 4.75
C ALA A 703 -14.73 -34.49 3.47
N THR A 704 -15.74 -34.51 2.61
CA THR A 704 -15.74 -33.83 1.32
C THR A 704 -16.45 -32.48 1.43
N PRO A 705 -15.78 -31.34 1.14
CA PRO A 705 -16.43 -30.03 1.11
C PRO A 705 -17.17 -29.78 -0.22
N ALA A 706 -17.40 -30.83 -1.02
CA ALA A 706 -18.03 -30.73 -2.31
C ALA A 706 -19.54 -30.44 -2.17
N GLY A 707 -20.00 -29.43 -2.90
CA GLY A 707 -21.39 -29.00 -2.96
C GLY A 707 -21.49 -27.54 -3.40
N ALA A 708 -22.46 -27.26 -4.27
CA ALA A 708 -22.70 -25.91 -4.76
C ALA A 708 -23.10 -24.98 -3.59
N GLY A 709 -22.44 -23.83 -3.48
CA GLY A 709 -22.77 -22.80 -2.50
C GLY A 709 -22.23 -23.04 -1.08
N LEU A 710 -21.60 -24.18 -0.78
CA LEU A 710 -21.06 -24.47 0.56
C LEU A 710 -19.90 -23.56 0.93
N LEU A 711 -19.01 -23.26 -0.02
CA LEU A 711 -17.92 -22.30 0.21
C LEU A 711 -18.45 -20.89 0.44
N ALA A 712 -19.48 -20.49 -0.31
CA ALA A 712 -20.13 -19.19 -0.13
C ALA A 712 -20.86 -19.11 1.22
N ARG A 713 -21.56 -20.17 1.62
CA ARG A 713 -22.19 -20.29 2.95
C ARG A 713 -21.16 -20.20 4.07
N ALA A 714 -20.05 -20.94 3.97
CA ALA A 714 -18.97 -20.86 4.94
C ALA A 714 -18.44 -19.43 5.07
N LEU A 715 -18.15 -18.76 3.95
CA LEU A 715 -17.67 -17.37 3.95
C LEU A 715 -18.66 -16.38 4.58
N ASN A 716 -19.97 -16.60 4.47
CA ASN A 716 -20.99 -15.74 5.09
C ASN A 716 -21.02 -15.82 6.63
N HIS A 717 -20.63 -16.95 7.22
CA HIS A 717 -20.64 -17.18 8.67
C HIS A 717 -19.28 -16.96 9.34
N LEU A 718 -18.24 -16.59 8.57
CA LEU A 718 -16.89 -16.37 9.07
C LEU A 718 -16.65 -14.88 9.33
N ASP A 719 -16.43 -14.53 10.59
CA ASP A 719 -15.92 -13.20 10.97
C ASP A 719 -14.42 -13.12 10.68
N GLY A 720 -13.88 -11.98 10.25
CA GLY A 720 -12.47 -11.79 9.81
C GLY A 720 -11.33 -12.07 10.81
N GLY A 721 -11.54 -12.88 11.85
CA GLY A 721 -10.52 -13.39 12.76
C GLY A 721 -9.51 -14.34 12.10
N ALA A 722 -8.34 -14.50 12.72
CA ALA A 722 -7.20 -15.21 12.12
C ALA A 722 -7.49 -16.70 11.77
N GLN A 723 -8.26 -17.41 12.61
CA GLN A 723 -8.66 -18.79 12.33
C GLN A 723 -9.69 -18.87 11.20
N SER A 724 -10.60 -17.90 11.14
CA SER A 724 -11.62 -17.79 10.10
C SER A 724 -11.04 -17.51 8.71
N VAL A 725 -9.91 -16.81 8.62
CA VAL A 725 -9.22 -16.54 7.35
C VAL A 725 -8.51 -17.78 6.80
N ALA A 726 -8.15 -18.75 7.66
CA ALA A 726 -7.40 -19.94 7.26
C ALA A 726 -8.28 -21.07 6.70
N LEU A 727 -9.55 -21.15 7.11
CA LEU A 727 -10.46 -22.24 6.70
C LEU A 727 -10.81 -22.22 5.20
N PRO A 728 -11.19 -21.09 4.56
CA PRO A 728 -11.63 -21.10 3.17
C PRO A 728 -10.57 -21.56 2.15
N PRO A 729 -9.28 -21.18 2.27
CA PRO A 729 -8.22 -21.75 1.44
C PRO A 729 -8.12 -23.27 1.56
N VAL A 730 -8.21 -23.81 2.78
CA VAL A 730 -8.17 -25.27 3.03
C VAL A 730 -9.36 -25.96 2.36
N LEU A 731 -10.57 -25.41 2.50
CA LEU A 731 -11.76 -25.93 1.81
C LEU A 731 -11.56 -26.00 0.30
N LEU A 732 -10.98 -24.95 -0.28
CA LEU A 732 -10.71 -24.87 -1.71
C LEU A 732 -9.63 -25.86 -2.18
N GLU A 733 -8.60 -26.11 -1.37
CA GLU A 733 -7.59 -27.15 -1.62
C GLU A 733 -8.16 -28.57 -1.54
N ARG A 734 -9.17 -28.78 -0.68
CA ARG A 734 -9.87 -30.05 -0.51
C ARG A 734 -11.04 -30.26 -1.49
N GLY A 735 -11.20 -29.38 -2.48
CA GLY A 735 -12.15 -29.57 -3.58
C GLY A 735 -13.52 -28.92 -3.39
N ALA A 736 -13.64 -27.90 -2.55
CA ALA A 736 -14.86 -27.08 -2.49
C ALA A 736 -15.13 -26.39 -3.84
N ASP A 737 -16.41 -26.20 -4.19
CA ASP A 737 -16.82 -25.54 -5.42
C ASP A 737 -16.53 -24.02 -5.35
N PRO A 738 -15.66 -23.48 -6.23
CA PRO A 738 -15.34 -22.06 -6.24
C PRO A 738 -16.42 -21.18 -6.92
N PHE A 739 -17.39 -21.77 -7.61
CA PHE A 739 -18.36 -21.04 -8.44
C PHE A 739 -19.74 -20.90 -7.80
N GLY A 740 -20.14 -21.86 -6.97
CA GLY A 740 -21.48 -21.92 -6.39
C GLY A 740 -21.85 -20.68 -5.57
N PRO A 741 -22.88 -19.91 -5.95
CA PRO A 741 -23.28 -18.70 -5.26
C PRO A 741 -24.13 -18.96 -4.00
N ASP A 742 -24.29 -17.94 -3.17
CA ASP A 742 -25.27 -17.92 -2.07
C ASP A 742 -26.68 -17.54 -2.55
N GLU A 743 -27.64 -17.44 -1.62
CA GLU A 743 -29.03 -17.05 -1.90
C GLU A 743 -29.19 -15.65 -2.54
N ARG A 744 -28.20 -14.77 -2.37
CA ARG A 744 -28.15 -13.42 -2.96
C ARG A 744 -27.39 -13.40 -4.29
N LEU A 745 -27.12 -14.56 -4.88
CA LEU A 745 -26.30 -14.74 -6.07
C LEU A 745 -24.85 -14.24 -5.92
N ARG A 746 -24.35 -14.09 -4.69
CA ARG A 746 -22.96 -13.71 -4.44
C ARG A 746 -22.09 -14.95 -4.55
N THR A 747 -21.14 -14.93 -5.47
CA THR A 747 -20.14 -16.00 -5.62
C THR A 747 -19.11 -15.94 -4.48
N PRO A 748 -18.35 -17.02 -4.23
CA PRO A 748 -17.25 -17.02 -3.26
C PRO A 748 -16.25 -15.88 -3.51
N LEU A 749 -16.08 -15.45 -4.76
CA LEU A 749 -15.24 -14.32 -5.13
C LEU A 749 -15.76 -12.97 -4.60
N HIS A 750 -17.09 -12.75 -4.59
CA HIS A 750 -17.68 -11.55 -3.98
C HIS A 750 -17.40 -11.51 -2.48
N LEU A 751 -17.63 -12.63 -1.80
CA LEU A 751 -17.47 -12.72 -0.35
C LEU A 751 -16.00 -12.62 0.07
N ALA A 752 -15.09 -13.25 -0.69
CA ALA A 752 -13.65 -13.12 -0.47
C ALA A 752 -13.17 -11.67 -0.65
N ALA A 753 -13.73 -10.96 -1.63
CA ALA A 753 -13.41 -9.55 -1.88
C ALA A 753 -13.96 -8.63 -0.76
N ALA A 754 -15.20 -8.84 -0.30
CA ALA A 754 -15.81 -8.11 0.80
C ALA A 754 -15.06 -8.27 2.14
N HIS A 755 -14.40 -9.42 2.35
CA HIS A 755 -13.58 -9.66 3.53
C HIS A 755 -12.09 -9.29 3.35
N GLY A 756 -11.69 -8.73 2.21
CA GLY A 756 -10.30 -8.33 1.95
C GLY A 756 -9.30 -9.50 1.87
N GLN A 757 -9.76 -10.73 1.60
CA GLN A 757 -8.93 -11.94 1.64
C GLN A 757 -8.13 -12.16 0.34
N LEU A 758 -7.06 -11.39 0.16
CA LEU A 758 -6.23 -11.39 -1.07
C LEU A 758 -5.80 -12.80 -1.54
N ALA A 759 -5.33 -13.65 -0.61
CA ALA A 759 -4.85 -14.99 -0.96
C ALA A 759 -5.97 -15.88 -1.52
N LEU A 760 -7.18 -15.78 -0.95
CA LEU A 760 -8.34 -16.51 -1.43
C LEU A 760 -8.83 -15.95 -2.78
N VAL A 761 -8.89 -14.62 -2.91
CA VAL A 761 -9.24 -13.95 -4.17
C VAL A 761 -8.29 -14.42 -5.29
N ALA A 762 -6.98 -14.41 -5.06
CA ALA A 762 -6.00 -14.90 -6.03
C ALA A 762 -6.20 -16.39 -6.38
N ALA A 763 -6.49 -17.24 -5.38
CA ALA A 763 -6.71 -18.67 -5.59
C ALA A 763 -8.00 -18.99 -6.37
N LEU A 764 -9.05 -18.20 -6.18
CA LEU A 764 -10.32 -18.29 -6.92
C LEU A 764 -10.15 -17.81 -8.37
N LEU A 765 -9.49 -16.67 -8.57
CA LEU A 765 -9.20 -16.13 -9.90
C LEU A 765 -8.30 -17.08 -10.71
N ALA A 766 -7.29 -17.68 -10.10
CA ALA A 766 -6.42 -18.68 -10.74
C ALA A 766 -7.17 -19.94 -11.22
N ARG A 767 -8.33 -20.25 -10.61
CA ARG A 767 -9.22 -21.34 -11.02
C ARG A 767 -10.24 -20.93 -12.09
N GLY A 768 -10.15 -19.69 -12.61
CA GLY A 768 -11.00 -19.21 -13.69
C GLY A 768 -12.33 -18.60 -13.23
N CYS A 769 -12.46 -18.21 -11.95
CA CYS A 769 -13.64 -17.46 -11.50
C CYS A 769 -13.74 -16.13 -12.26
N ASN A 770 -14.91 -15.84 -12.82
CA ASN A 770 -15.13 -14.61 -13.56
C ASN A 770 -15.24 -13.42 -12.58
N PRO A 771 -14.37 -12.38 -12.69
CA PRO A 771 -14.38 -11.22 -11.80
C PRO A 771 -15.51 -10.22 -12.09
N ASN A 772 -16.34 -10.46 -13.09
CA ASN A 772 -17.45 -9.59 -13.50
C ASN A 772 -18.84 -10.26 -13.33
N VAL A 773 -18.93 -11.35 -12.56
CA VAL A 773 -20.23 -11.93 -12.19
C VAL A 773 -21.03 -10.89 -11.40
N ARG A 774 -22.33 -10.82 -11.63
CA ARG A 774 -23.21 -9.88 -10.94
C ARG A 774 -24.04 -10.60 -9.87
N ASP A 775 -24.09 -10.04 -8.68
CA ASP A 775 -25.00 -10.47 -7.62
C ASP A 775 -26.45 -10.03 -7.90
N ALA A 776 -27.39 -10.33 -6.98
CA ALA A 776 -28.79 -9.96 -7.13
C ALA A 776 -29.05 -8.44 -7.25
N SER A 777 -28.11 -7.59 -6.79
CA SER A 777 -28.14 -6.13 -6.92
C SER A 777 -27.38 -5.61 -8.14
N GLY A 778 -26.90 -6.50 -9.01
CA GLY A 778 -26.11 -6.13 -10.19
C GLY A 778 -24.66 -5.76 -9.87
N ARG A 779 -24.21 -5.90 -8.61
CA ARG A 779 -22.86 -5.55 -8.16
C ARG A 779 -21.88 -6.67 -8.52
N THR A 780 -20.68 -6.29 -8.94
CA THR A 780 -19.55 -7.19 -9.24
C THR A 780 -18.68 -7.43 -8.00
N PRO A 781 -17.78 -8.44 -7.99
CA PRO A 781 -16.79 -8.61 -6.92
C PRO A 781 -15.92 -7.38 -6.67
N LEU A 782 -15.77 -6.51 -7.69
CA LEU A 782 -15.05 -5.25 -7.57
C LEU A 782 -15.79 -4.27 -6.64
N PHE A 783 -17.12 -4.19 -6.68
CA PHE A 783 -17.91 -3.42 -5.69
C PHE A 783 -17.73 -3.97 -4.29
N ALA A 784 -17.79 -5.31 -4.15
CA ALA A 784 -17.62 -5.96 -2.85
C ALA A 784 -16.26 -5.63 -2.24
N ALA A 785 -15.19 -5.56 -3.05
CA ALA A 785 -13.88 -5.13 -2.57
C ALA A 785 -13.88 -3.71 -1.97
N LEU A 786 -14.65 -2.78 -2.54
CA LEU A 786 -14.68 -1.38 -2.11
C LEU A 786 -15.32 -1.19 -0.72
N GLU A 787 -16.12 -2.16 -0.24
CA GLU A 787 -16.69 -2.13 1.12
C GLU A 787 -15.59 -2.11 2.21
N CYS A 788 -14.37 -2.59 1.91
CA CYS A 788 -13.21 -2.53 2.80
C CYS A 788 -12.50 -1.16 2.86
N GLY A 789 -12.92 -0.18 2.04
CA GLY A 789 -12.26 1.12 1.93
C GLY A 789 -10.80 1.03 1.45
N ALA A 790 -9.91 1.87 1.98
CA ALA A 790 -8.52 1.98 1.50
C ALA A 790 -7.70 0.68 1.56
N GLN A 791 -8.06 -0.27 2.43
CA GLN A 791 -7.37 -1.57 2.54
C GLN A 791 -7.67 -2.50 1.35
N ALA A 792 -8.61 -2.14 0.49
CA ALA A 792 -9.00 -2.93 -0.68
C ALA A 792 -7.99 -2.86 -1.84
N ALA A 793 -6.96 -2.00 -1.78
CA ALA A 793 -6.09 -1.70 -2.93
C ALA A 793 -5.46 -2.95 -3.57
N ASP A 794 -4.94 -3.87 -2.75
CA ASP A 794 -4.32 -5.10 -3.27
C ASP A 794 -5.34 -6.06 -3.88
N VAL A 795 -6.55 -6.15 -3.31
CA VAL A 795 -7.65 -6.98 -3.83
C VAL A 795 -8.17 -6.40 -5.14
N VAL A 796 -8.37 -5.09 -5.20
CA VAL A 796 -8.75 -4.36 -6.42
C VAL A 796 -7.72 -4.58 -7.51
N ARG A 797 -6.42 -4.43 -7.19
CA ARG A 797 -5.32 -4.70 -8.12
C ARG A 797 -5.39 -6.14 -8.67
N ALA A 798 -5.62 -7.13 -7.81
CA ALA A 798 -5.73 -8.53 -8.23
C ALA A 798 -6.94 -8.79 -9.14
N LEU A 799 -8.10 -8.20 -8.82
CA LEU A 799 -9.32 -8.29 -9.63
C LEU A 799 -9.14 -7.62 -10.99
N VAL A 800 -8.58 -6.41 -11.03
CA VAL A 800 -8.30 -5.65 -12.25
C VAL A 800 -7.31 -6.41 -13.15
N ALA A 801 -6.26 -7.00 -12.59
CA ALA A 801 -5.32 -7.84 -13.34
C ALA A 801 -6.02 -9.01 -14.05
N HIS A 802 -7.06 -9.58 -13.44
CA HIS A 802 -7.86 -10.67 -14.01
C HIS A 802 -9.03 -10.21 -14.90
N GLY A 803 -9.11 -8.91 -15.20
CA GLY A 803 -10.09 -8.36 -16.14
C GLY A 803 -11.37 -7.85 -15.51
N ALA A 804 -11.36 -7.50 -14.22
CA ALA A 804 -12.49 -6.81 -13.58
C ALA A 804 -12.77 -5.45 -14.24
N ASP A 805 -14.04 -5.08 -14.36
CA ASP A 805 -14.49 -3.86 -15.01
C ASP A 805 -14.86 -2.72 -14.01
N PRO A 806 -14.00 -1.70 -13.80
CA PRO A 806 -14.28 -0.45 -13.07
C PRO A 806 -15.48 0.35 -13.54
N GLU A 807 -15.95 0.15 -14.78
CA GLU A 807 -17.08 0.89 -15.34
C GLU A 807 -18.38 0.07 -15.35
N ALA A 808 -18.33 -1.17 -14.83
CA ALA A 808 -19.53 -1.99 -14.74
C ALA A 808 -20.49 -1.37 -13.72
N SER A 809 -21.64 -0.89 -14.20
CA SER A 809 -22.63 -0.27 -13.33
C SER A 809 -23.47 -1.32 -12.58
N ASP A 810 -23.84 -1.02 -11.33
CA ASP A 810 -24.80 -1.81 -10.56
C ASP A 810 -26.25 -1.54 -11.00
N ALA A 811 -27.25 -2.06 -10.27
CA ALA A 811 -28.66 -1.81 -10.55
C ALA A 811 -29.09 -0.33 -10.34
N ASN A 812 -28.34 0.45 -9.57
CA ASN A 812 -28.60 1.87 -9.32
C ASN A 812 -27.87 2.78 -10.32
N GLY A 813 -27.00 2.23 -11.16
CA GLY A 813 -26.18 2.99 -12.11
C GLY A 813 -24.87 3.52 -11.52
N GLU A 814 -24.52 3.15 -10.28
CA GLU A 814 -23.24 3.49 -9.66
C GLU A 814 -22.13 2.64 -10.29
N THR A 815 -20.90 3.15 -10.39
CA THR A 815 -19.73 2.39 -10.87
C THR A 815 -18.67 2.26 -9.77
N PRO A 816 -17.84 1.19 -9.79
CA PRO A 816 -16.74 1.04 -8.85
C PRO A 816 -15.78 2.23 -8.87
N LEU A 817 -15.50 2.80 -10.04
CA LEU A 817 -14.70 4.01 -10.14
C LEU A 817 -15.35 5.21 -9.43
N GLY A 818 -16.67 5.38 -9.56
CA GLY A 818 -17.42 6.44 -8.89
C GLY A 818 -17.35 6.35 -7.36
N LEU A 819 -17.51 5.14 -6.80
CA LEU A 819 -17.41 4.91 -5.35
C LEU A 819 -15.97 5.09 -4.82
N ALA A 820 -14.96 4.86 -5.65
CA ALA A 820 -13.55 4.97 -5.27
C ALA A 820 -12.98 6.41 -5.32
N MET A 821 -13.80 7.43 -5.63
CA MET A 821 -13.31 8.80 -5.86
C MET A 821 -12.67 9.46 -4.63
N GLU A 822 -13.10 9.08 -3.44
CA GLU A 822 -12.56 9.61 -2.19
C GLU A 822 -11.22 8.96 -1.80
N HIS A 823 -10.87 7.82 -2.44
CA HIS A 823 -9.71 6.98 -2.14
C HIS A 823 -8.67 7.00 -3.29
N PRO A 824 -7.59 7.80 -3.18
CA PRO A 824 -6.65 8.00 -4.29
C PRO A 824 -5.94 6.72 -4.73
N GLU A 825 -5.65 5.80 -3.81
CA GLU A 825 -5.03 4.50 -4.13
C GLU A 825 -5.97 3.60 -4.93
N LEU A 826 -7.27 3.62 -4.64
CA LEU A 826 -8.27 2.83 -5.38
C LEU A 826 -8.53 3.44 -6.76
N LYS A 827 -8.67 4.78 -6.82
CA LYS A 827 -8.77 5.52 -8.08
C LYS A 827 -7.61 5.17 -9.03
N HIS A 828 -6.38 5.12 -8.50
CA HIS A 828 -5.19 4.76 -9.27
C HIS A 828 -5.29 3.40 -9.95
N TRP A 829 -5.97 2.41 -9.37
CA TRP A 829 -6.15 1.10 -10.01
C TRP A 829 -7.35 1.03 -10.96
N LEU A 830 -8.32 1.94 -10.83
CA LEU A 830 -9.59 1.89 -11.55
C LEU A 830 -9.65 2.83 -12.77
N GLU A 831 -8.90 3.93 -12.82
CA GLU A 831 -9.06 4.98 -13.86
C GLU A 831 -8.19 4.81 -15.13
N TRP A 832 -8.53 3.95 -16.08
CA TRP A 832 -7.60 3.57 -17.16
C TRP A 832 -7.47 4.54 -18.35
N GLY A 833 -8.05 5.74 -18.23
CA GLY A 833 -8.06 6.76 -19.28
C GLY A 833 -8.79 6.32 -20.55
N HIS A 834 -8.30 6.74 -21.71
CA HIS A 834 -8.93 6.49 -23.03
C HIS A 834 -8.58 5.13 -23.64
N TRP A 835 -7.93 4.23 -22.90
CA TRP A 835 -7.56 2.91 -23.43
C TRP A 835 -8.72 1.91 -23.31
N PRO A 836 -9.23 1.36 -24.43
CA PRO A 836 -10.31 0.38 -24.40
C PRO A 836 -9.78 -0.94 -23.85
N ARG A 837 -10.12 -1.24 -22.60
CA ARG A 837 -9.64 -2.44 -21.93
C ARG A 837 -10.21 -3.71 -22.57
N PRO A 838 -9.39 -4.77 -22.68
CA PRO A 838 -9.90 -6.05 -23.14
C PRO A 838 -10.84 -6.65 -22.09
N ALA A 839 -11.98 -7.21 -22.52
CA ALA A 839 -12.93 -7.92 -21.66
C ALA A 839 -12.44 -9.32 -21.22
N ARG A 840 -11.12 -9.45 -21.01
CA ARG A 840 -10.41 -10.65 -20.56
C ARG A 840 -9.30 -10.24 -19.60
N ALA A 841 -8.72 -11.21 -18.88
CA ALA A 841 -7.54 -10.96 -18.06
C ALA A 841 -6.43 -10.25 -18.85
N LEU A 842 -5.77 -9.30 -18.18
CA LEU A 842 -4.67 -8.52 -18.74
C LEU A 842 -3.48 -9.43 -18.96
N ARG A 843 -2.88 -9.32 -20.14
CA ARG A 843 -1.72 -10.08 -20.57
C ARG A 843 -0.59 -9.13 -20.90
N ALA A 844 0.63 -9.65 -20.86
CA ALA A 844 1.80 -8.89 -21.21
C ALA A 844 1.74 -8.32 -22.65
N SER A 845 1.05 -9.01 -23.57
CA SER A 845 0.79 -8.55 -24.96
C SER A 845 -0.09 -7.30 -25.06
N ASP A 846 -0.76 -6.90 -23.99
CA ASP A 846 -1.62 -5.72 -23.97
C ASP A 846 -0.81 -4.42 -23.82
N LEU A 847 0.44 -4.52 -23.33
CA LEU A 847 1.37 -3.40 -23.20
C LEU A 847 1.75 -2.79 -24.56
N PRO A 848 2.13 -3.57 -25.60
CA PRO A 848 2.30 -3.04 -26.96
C PRO A 848 1.06 -2.33 -27.53
N ALA A 849 -0.13 -2.88 -27.29
CA ALA A 849 -1.39 -2.29 -27.78
C ALA A 849 -1.69 -0.95 -27.09
N ALA A 850 -1.53 -0.87 -25.77
CA ALA A 850 -1.66 0.38 -25.03
C ALA A 850 -0.64 1.42 -25.50
N ALA A 851 0.60 1.00 -25.74
CA ALA A 851 1.67 1.87 -26.20
C ALA A 851 1.41 2.48 -27.59
N ALA A 852 0.83 1.71 -28.51
CA ALA A 852 0.44 2.20 -29.84
C ALA A 852 -0.62 3.31 -29.77
N THR A 853 -1.58 3.20 -28.83
CA THR A 853 -2.67 4.18 -28.67
C THR A 853 -2.24 5.49 -27.99
N GLY A 854 -1.07 5.53 -27.35
CA GLY A 854 -0.62 6.70 -26.60
C GLY A 854 -1.16 6.79 -25.16
N ALA A 855 -1.76 5.71 -24.65
CA ALA A 855 -2.36 5.68 -23.33
C ALA A 855 -1.29 5.57 -22.21
N VAL A 856 -0.70 6.70 -21.83
CA VAL A 856 0.38 6.80 -20.83
C VAL A 856 -0.02 6.13 -19.50
N VAL A 857 -1.20 6.48 -18.98
CA VAL A 857 -1.72 5.95 -17.70
C VAL A 857 -1.88 4.42 -17.74
N ALA A 858 -2.38 3.88 -18.86
CA ALA A 858 -2.52 2.43 -19.02
C ALA A 858 -1.17 1.72 -19.07
N VAL A 859 -0.18 2.30 -19.76
CA VAL A 859 1.18 1.76 -19.84
C VAL A 859 1.85 1.73 -18.46
N GLU A 860 1.78 2.82 -17.69
CA GLU A 860 2.34 2.87 -16.33
C GLU A 860 1.73 1.78 -15.44
N ARG A 861 0.41 1.60 -15.49
CA ARG A 861 -0.29 0.57 -14.71
C ARG A 861 0.04 -0.85 -15.13
N LEU A 862 0.16 -1.13 -16.43
CA LEU A 862 0.56 -2.45 -16.91
C LEU A 862 1.96 -2.80 -16.40
N LEU A 863 2.88 -1.84 -16.37
CA LEU A 863 4.22 -2.03 -15.80
C LEU A 863 4.15 -2.25 -14.28
N GLU A 864 3.33 -1.48 -13.56
CA GLU A 864 3.13 -1.68 -12.12
C GLU A 864 2.47 -3.03 -11.79
N LEU A 865 1.61 -3.57 -12.68
CA LEU A 865 1.06 -4.93 -12.57
C LEU A 865 2.13 -6.03 -12.78
N GLY A 866 3.37 -5.65 -13.09
CA GLY A 866 4.50 -6.57 -13.28
C GLY A 866 4.58 -7.13 -14.70
N MET A 867 3.92 -6.50 -15.68
CA MET A 867 4.08 -6.91 -17.08
C MET A 867 5.51 -6.58 -17.55
N PRO A 868 6.22 -7.54 -18.18
CA PRO A 868 7.57 -7.28 -18.67
C PRO A 868 7.58 -6.13 -19.68
N VAL A 869 8.45 -5.15 -19.46
CA VAL A 869 8.56 -3.95 -20.32
C VAL A 869 8.86 -4.30 -21.78
N ASP A 870 9.65 -5.36 -21.98
CA ASP A 870 10.10 -5.84 -23.29
C ASP A 870 9.19 -6.90 -23.91
N THR A 871 7.93 -6.96 -23.46
CA THR A 871 6.97 -7.90 -24.03
C THR A 871 6.76 -7.63 -25.51
N ARG A 872 6.69 -8.73 -26.28
CA ARG A 872 6.50 -8.72 -27.72
C ARG A 872 5.10 -9.20 -28.08
N ASP A 873 4.51 -8.56 -29.09
CA ASP A 873 3.24 -8.96 -29.67
C ASP A 873 3.39 -10.13 -30.65
N ALA A 874 2.32 -10.46 -31.39
CA ALA A 874 2.31 -11.52 -32.39
C ALA A 874 3.29 -11.27 -33.55
N GLN A 875 3.59 -10.01 -33.86
CA GLN A 875 4.56 -9.58 -34.86
C GLN A 875 6.00 -9.53 -34.30
N GLY A 876 6.18 -9.86 -33.02
CA GLY A 876 7.45 -9.77 -32.31
C GLY A 876 7.85 -8.36 -31.94
N ALA A 877 6.99 -7.35 -32.14
CA ALA A 877 7.28 -5.96 -31.85
C ALA A 877 7.08 -5.66 -30.36
N SER A 878 8.05 -4.93 -29.77
CA SER A 878 7.97 -4.46 -28.39
C SER A 878 7.05 -3.25 -28.25
N ALA A 879 6.65 -2.94 -27.02
CA ALA A 879 5.87 -1.74 -26.72
C ALA A 879 6.61 -0.45 -27.12
N LEU A 880 7.93 -0.41 -26.94
CA LEU A 880 8.77 0.72 -27.36
C LEU A 880 8.73 0.90 -28.88
N LEU A 881 8.81 -0.18 -29.65
CA LEU A 881 8.77 -0.14 -31.10
C LEU A 881 7.43 0.42 -31.60
N HIS A 882 6.31 -0.02 -31.04
CA HIS A 882 4.98 0.51 -31.35
C HIS A 882 4.83 1.97 -30.99
N ALA A 883 5.28 2.39 -29.81
CA ALA A 883 5.26 3.79 -29.40
C ALA A 883 6.08 4.67 -30.38
N CYS A 884 7.24 4.17 -30.82
CA CYS A 884 8.10 4.88 -31.76
C CYS A 884 7.47 5.02 -33.17
N GLY A 885 6.87 3.95 -33.69
CA GLY A 885 6.17 3.98 -34.97
C GLY A 885 4.91 4.87 -34.95
N ALA A 886 4.14 4.80 -33.86
CA ALA A 886 2.91 5.59 -33.69
C ALA A 886 3.19 7.09 -33.41
N GLY A 887 4.37 7.45 -32.92
CA GLY A 887 4.75 8.83 -32.61
C GLY A 887 4.52 9.24 -31.15
N GLN A 888 4.37 8.28 -30.23
CA GLN A 888 4.00 8.50 -28.84
C GLN A 888 5.24 8.78 -27.97
N ARG A 889 5.76 10.01 -28.03
CA ARG A 889 7.00 10.42 -27.33
C ARG A 889 6.95 10.17 -25.82
N GLU A 890 5.86 10.55 -25.16
CA GLU A 890 5.75 10.44 -23.71
C GLU A 890 5.69 8.97 -23.26
N VAL A 891 4.95 8.13 -23.98
CA VAL A 891 4.93 6.67 -23.75
C VAL A 891 6.32 6.07 -23.93
N ALA A 892 7.02 6.41 -25.03
CA ALA A 892 8.37 5.92 -25.27
C ALA A 892 9.33 6.34 -24.14
N ARG A 893 9.24 7.59 -23.66
CA ARG A 893 10.03 8.06 -22.52
C ARG A 893 9.78 7.21 -21.27
N ARG A 894 8.51 6.95 -20.93
CA ARG A 894 8.13 6.13 -19.76
C ARG A 894 8.63 4.69 -19.88
N LEU A 895 8.53 4.09 -21.05
CA LEU A 895 9.06 2.73 -21.30
C LEU A 895 10.59 2.68 -21.13
N LEU A 896 11.32 3.69 -21.63
CA LEU A 896 12.77 3.79 -21.47
C LEU A 896 13.18 4.05 -20.01
N ASP A 897 12.43 4.88 -19.28
CA ASP A 897 12.64 5.11 -17.85
C ASP A 897 12.36 3.83 -17.03
N ALA A 898 11.46 2.97 -17.50
CA ALA A 898 11.19 1.64 -16.95
C ALA A 898 12.20 0.55 -17.39
N GLY A 899 13.23 0.91 -18.17
CA GLY A 899 14.31 0.01 -18.58
C GLY A 899 14.05 -0.82 -19.83
N ALA A 900 13.18 -0.37 -20.73
CA ALA A 900 12.96 -1.03 -22.04
C ALA A 900 14.27 -1.17 -22.84
N ASP A 901 14.51 -2.36 -23.39
CA ASP A 901 15.65 -2.62 -24.27
C ASP A 901 15.41 -2.03 -25.66
N ILE A 902 16.23 -1.03 -25.98
CA ILE A 902 16.19 -0.26 -27.23
C ILE A 902 16.62 -1.09 -28.44
N SER A 903 17.41 -2.14 -28.22
CA SER A 903 18.01 -2.96 -29.28
C SER A 903 17.06 -4.03 -29.84
N LEU A 904 15.89 -4.23 -29.21
CA LEU A 904 14.97 -5.28 -29.61
C LEU A 904 14.38 -5.02 -31.01
N THR A 905 14.31 -6.11 -31.77
CA THR A 905 13.77 -6.13 -33.13
C THR A 905 12.44 -6.87 -33.21
N ALA A 906 11.56 -6.39 -34.08
CA ALA A 906 10.40 -7.14 -34.53
C ALA A 906 10.80 -8.38 -35.36
N GLN A 907 9.87 -9.28 -35.66
CA GLN A 907 10.13 -10.41 -36.58
C GLN A 907 10.56 -9.94 -37.98
N SER A 908 10.10 -8.75 -38.39
CA SER A 908 10.53 -8.10 -39.61
C SER A 908 11.97 -7.55 -39.55
N GLY A 909 12.67 -7.66 -38.42
CA GLY A 909 14.00 -7.08 -38.20
C GLY A 909 13.99 -5.56 -37.94
N MET A 910 12.82 -4.93 -37.86
CA MET A 910 12.70 -3.49 -37.57
C MET A 910 13.08 -3.18 -36.13
N THR A 911 13.85 -2.11 -35.91
CA THR A 911 14.21 -1.56 -34.59
C THR A 911 13.35 -0.36 -34.22
N ALA A 912 13.34 0.04 -32.95
CA ALA A 912 12.63 1.25 -32.49
C ALA A 912 13.14 2.52 -33.18
N LEU A 913 14.46 2.65 -33.35
CA LEU A 913 15.09 3.76 -34.06
C LEU A 913 14.68 3.79 -35.54
N ALA A 914 14.75 2.66 -36.23
CA ALA A 914 14.36 2.59 -37.64
C ALA A 914 12.86 2.87 -37.84
N ALA A 915 12.00 2.43 -36.93
CA ALA A 915 10.58 2.74 -36.95
C ALA A 915 10.30 4.25 -36.77
N ALA A 916 10.99 4.91 -35.82
CA ALA A 916 10.88 6.34 -35.62
C ALA A 916 11.39 7.15 -36.83
N VAL A 917 12.48 6.70 -37.46
CA VAL A 917 13.03 7.30 -38.69
C VAL A 917 12.05 7.16 -39.85
N ALA A 918 11.54 5.95 -40.11
CA ALA A 918 10.60 5.68 -41.19
C ALA A 918 9.31 6.51 -41.05
N ALA A 919 8.81 6.66 -39.82
CA ALA A 919 7.63 7.47 -39.50
C ALA A 919 7.91 8.98 -39.36
N ARG A 920 9.14 9.44 -39.66
CA ARG A 920 9.58 10.84 -39.58
C ARG A 920 9.32 11.49 -38.21
N ARG A 921 9.61 10.77 -37.12
CA ARG A 921 9.40 11.22 -35.75
C ARG A 921 10.67 11.80 -35.13
N GLU A 922 11.07 12.99 -35.56
CA GLU A 922 12.33 13.65 -35.14
C GLU A 922 12.52 13.74 -33.63
N ALA A 923 11.46 14.09 -32.89
CA ALA A 923 11.50 14.19 -31.44
C ALA A 923 11.73 12.82 -30.75
N LEU A 924 11.28 11.73 -31.36
CA LEU A 924 11.53 10.36 -30.87
C LEU A 924 12.92 9.88 -31.24
N VAL A 925 13.39 10.18 -32.45
CA VAL A 925 14.78 9.91 -32.86
C VAL A 925 15.74 10.58 -31.88
N THR A 926 15.54 11.85 -31.58
CA THR A 926 16.37 12.59 -30.61
C THR A 926 16.35 11.91 -29.22
N LEU A 927 15.17 11.53 -28.73
CA LEU A 927 15.02 10.83 -27.44
C LEU A 927 15.76 9.49 -27.42
N LEU A 928 15.66 8.70 -28.48
CA LEU A 928 16.33 7.41 -28.59
C LEU A 928 17.86 7.56 -28.62
N LEU A 929 18.36 8.55 -29.35
CA LEU A 929 19.80 8.85 -29.42
C LEU A 929 20.35 9.38 -28.08
N GLU A 930 19.60 10.23 -27.36
CA GLU A 930 19.92 10.65 -26.00
C GLU A 930 20.04 9.46 -25.04
N ARG A 931 19.25 8.40 -25.26
CA ARG A 931 19.28 7.14 -24.50
C ARG A 931 20.22 6.10 -25.11
N GLN A 932 21.17 6.51 -25.95
CA GLN A 932 22.24 5.68 -26.53
C GLN A 932 21.74 4.50 -27.36
N ALA A 933 20.66 4.69 -28.14
CA ALA A 933 20.21 3.70 -29.11
C ALA A 933 21.34 3.30 -30.07
N PRO A 934 21.50 1.99 -30.39
CA PRO A 934 22.52 1.53 -31.32
C PRO A 934 22.23 2.02 -32.74
N VAL A 935 22.95 3.08 -33.16
CA VAL A 935 22.70 3.82 -34.40
C VAL A 935 22.94 2.96 -35.65
N ASP A 936 23.96 2.10 -35.60
CA ASP A 936 24.39 1.25 -36.72
C ASP A 936 23.83 -0.18 -36.65
N GLN A 937 22.76 -0.40 -35.87
CA GLN A 937 22.11 -1.70 -35.83
C GLN A 937 21.59 -2.10 -37.21
N ARG A 938 21.96 -3.31 -37.66
CA ARG A 938 21.62 -3.82 -38.99
C ARG A 938 20.17 -4.26 -39.06
N LEU A 939 19.45 -3.69 -40.02
CA LEU A 939 18.09 -4.05 -40.42
C LEU A 939 18.14 -5.16 -41.49
N PRO A 940 17.01 -5.74 -41.91
CA PRO A 940 17.00 -6.72 -43.00
C PRO A 940 17.71 -6.18 -44.26
N GLY A 941 18.53 -7.04 -44.87
CA GLY A 941 19.38 -6.66 -46.00
C GLY A 941 20.58 -5.79 -45.61
N ASP A 942 21.02 -5.85 -44.35
CA ASP A 942 22.15 -5.11 -43.77
C ASP A 942 22.04 -3.57 -43.84
N SER A 943 20.83 -3.05 -44.08
CA SER A 943 20.58 -1.61 -44.11
C SER A 943 20.69 -0.98 -42.71
N THR A 944 21.07 0.29 -42.63
CA THR A 944 21.14 1.05 -41.37
C THR A 944 20.03 2.12 -41.31
N ALA A 945 19.74 2.63 -40.11
CA ALA A 945 18.78 3.72 -39.94
C ALA A 945 19.17 4.98 -40.74
N LEU A 946 20.48 5.23 -40.91
CA LEU A 946 21.01 6.31 -41.74
C LEU A 946 20.64 6.14 -43.22
N MET A 947 20.75 4.92 -43.75
CA MET A 947 20.35 4.62 -45.14
C MET A 947 18.84 4.79 -45.34
N VAL A 948 18.03 4.37 -44.36
CA VAL A 948 16.58 4.57 -44.41
C VAL A 948 16.23 6.07 -44.39
N ALA A 949 16.88 6.87 -43.53
CA ALA A 949 16.68 8.31 -43.50
C ALA A 949 17.10 8.99 -44.81
N ALA A 950 18.20 8.55 -45.43
CA ALA A 950 18.68 9.05 -46.72
C ALA A 950 17.73 8.67 -47.87
N ALA A 951 17.23 7.43 -47.90
CA ALA A 951 16.27 6.96 -48.91
C ALA A 951 14.92 7.67 -48.82
N MET A 952 14.47 8.04 -47.62
CA MET A 952 13.22 8.80 -47.40
C MET A 952 13.40 10.31 -47.52
N GLY A 953 14.64 10.77 -47.65
CA GLY A 953 14.98 12.17 -47.82
C GLY A 953 14.77 13.04 -46.58
N TYR A 954 15.22 12.60 -45.41
CA TYR A 954 15.07 13.34 -44.14
C TYR A 954 16.41 13.95 -43.67
N PRO A 955 16.82 15.14 -44.18
CA PRO A 955 18.14 15.70 -43.88
C PRO A 955 18.32 16.01 -42.39
N GLU A 956 17.29 16.51 -41.71
CA GLU A 956 17.37 16.80 -40.27
C GLU A 956 17.62 15.53 -39.44
N ILE A 957 17.01 14.40 -39.83
CA ILE A 957 17.24 13.10 -39.18
C ILE A 957 18.63 12.56 -39.51
N VAL A 958 19.09 12.72 -40.75
CA VAL A 958 20.45 12.34 -41.19
C VAL A 958 21.50 13.08 -40.38
N ASP A 959 21.38 14.40 -40.22
CA ASP A 959 22.28 15.20 -39.39
C ASP A 959 22.32 14.68 -37.95
N ARG A 960 21.16 14.40 -37.35
CA ARG A 960 21.08 13.86 -35.97
C ARG A 960 21.72 12.48 -35.82
N LEU A 961 21.52 11.58 -36.79
CA LEU A 961 22.13 10.26 -36.77
C LEU A 961 23.66 10.35 -36.91
N LEU A 962 24.16 11.22 -37.80
CA LEU A 962 25.58 11.46 -37.98
C LEU A 962 26.22 12.14 -36.76
N ASP A 963 25.52 13.09 -36.11
CA ASP A 963 25.93 13.69 -34.84
C ASP A 963 26.04 12.66 -33.71
N ALA A 964 25.18 11.64 -33.72
CA ALA A 964 25.22 10.52 -32.79
C ALA A 964 26.25 9.44 -33.17
N GLY A 965 27.05 9.65 -34.22
CA GLY A 965 28.15 8.77 -34.60
C GLY A 965 27.80 7.64 -35.58
N ALA A 966 26.70 7.77 -36.35
CA ALA A 966 26.37 6.80 -37.41
C ALA A 966 27.54 6.60 -38.39
N ALA A 967 27.81 5.35 -38.75
CA ALA A 967 28.83 5.02 -39.75
C ALA A 967 28.37 5.43 -41.17
N VAL A 968 28.85 6.60 -41.61
CA VAL A 968 28.52 7.21 -42.91
C VAL A 968 28.78 6.29 -44.11
N ASN A 969 29.84 5.47 -44.03
CA ASN A 969 30.30 4.57 -45.08
C ASN A 969 29.87 3.11 -44.86
N ALA A 970 28.95 2.85 -43.94
CA ALA A 970 28.34 1.52 -43.84
C ALA A 970 27.62 1.17 -45.15
N THR A 971 27.62 -0.12 -45.51
CA THR A 971 27.00 -0.64 -46.74
C THR A 971 25.93 -1.66 -46.44
N ASP A 972 24.89 -1.73 -47.27
CA ASP A 972 23.85 -2.76 -47.25
C ASP A 972 24.32 -4.07 -47.93
N ALA A 973 23.48 -5.10 -47.98
CA ALA A 973 23.80 -6.38 -48.59
C ALA A 973 24.07 -6.31 -50.10
N ARG A 974 23.68 -5.22 -50.77
CA ARG A 974 23.99 -4.95 -52.18
C ARG A 974 25.25 -4.08 -52.34
N GLY A 975 25.93 -3.72 -51.26
CA GLY A 975 27.09 -2.83 -51.28
C GLY A 975 26.72 -1.34 -51.35
N ARG A 976 25.47 -0.96 -51.08
CA ARG A 976 25.02 0.44 -51.20
C ARG A 976 25.19 1.17 -49.87
N SER A 977 25.77 2.36 -49.92
CA SER A 977 25.93 3.26 -48.77
C SER A 977 24.76 4.25 -48.61
N ALA A 978 24.74 5.02 -47.52
CA ALA A 978 23.74 6.09 -47.34
C ALA A 978 23.77 7.13 -48.49
N LEU A 979 24.94 7.36 -49.10
CA LEU A 979 25.09 8.26 -50.24
C LEU A 979 24.45 7.67 -51.52
N HIS A 980 24.47 6.35 -51.70
CA HIS A 980 23.74 5.68 -52.77
C HIS A 980 22.23 5.82 -52.60
N ALA A 981 21.74 5.69 -51.36
CA ALA A 981 20.33 5.91 -51.04
C ALA A 981 19.90 7.37 -51.27
N ALA A 982 20.72 8.35 -50.88
CA ALA A 982 20.48 9.77 -51.15
C ALA A 982 20.50 10.08 -52.67
N ALA A 983 21.39 9.43 -53.43
CA ALA A 983 21.45 9.56 -54.89
C ALA A 983 20.21 8.98 -55.57
N GLN A 984 19.71 7.84 -55.10
CA GLN A 984 18.44 7.28 -55.57
C GLN A 984 17.28 8.23 -55.28
N PHE A 985 17.19 8.75 -54.05
CA PHE A 985 16.18 9.75 -53.69
C PHE A 985 16.27 10.99 -54.58
N GLY A 986 17.47 11.47 -54.89
CA GLY A 986 17.69 12.59 -55.81
C GLY A 986 17.32 12.32 -57.27
N PHE A 987 17.24 11.06 -57.71
CA PHE A 987 16.69 10.74 -59.03
C PHE A 987 15.15 10.71 -59.01
N GLU A 988 14.58 10.12 -57.96
CA GLU A 988 13.13 9.89 -57.84
C GLU A 988 12.34 11.14 -57.36
N SER A 989 13.01 12.08 -56.69
CA SER A 989 12.43 13.30 -56.12
C SER A 989 12.50 14.49 -57.06
N GLN A 990 11.65 15.50 -56.82
CA GLN A 990 11.70 16.81 -57.48
C GLN A 990 12.28 17.92 -56.57
N ASP A 991 12.62 17.61 -55.31
CA ASP A 991 13.05 18.58 -54.31
C ASP A 991 14.59 18.76 -54.31
N SER A 992 15.08 19.69 -55.15
CA SER A 992 16.52 19.99 -55.30
C SER A 992 17.19 20.42 -54.00
N LEU A 993 16.47 21.16 -53.15
CA LEU A 993 17.03 21.70 -51.92
C LEU A 993 17.25 20.57 -50.90
N ARG A 994 16.27 19.68 -50.76
CA ARG A 994 16.33 18.55 -49.85
C ARG A 994 17.39 17.53 -50.27
N ALA A 995 17.43 17.17 -51.55
CA ALA A 995 18.45 16.27 -52.09
C ALA A 995 19.87 16.85 -51.90
N ARG A 996 20.04 18.16 -52.17
CA ARG A 996 21.31 18.85 -51.93
C ARG A 996 21.71 18.85 -50.45
N ARG A 997 20.77 19.11 -49.53
CA ARG A 997 21.04 19.06 -48.08
C ARG A 997 21.50 17.67 -47.63
N LEU A 998 20.93 16.59 -48.18
CA LEU A 998 21.36 15.22 -47.88
C LEU A 998 22.79 14.97 -48.35
N PHE A 999 23.13 15.38 -49.58
CA PHE A 999 24.50 15.29 -50.07
C PHE A 999 25.46 16.11 -49.22
N ASP A 1000 25.11 17.36 -48.90
CA ASP A 1000 25.93 18.23 -48.06
C ASP A 1000 26.15 17.60 -46.67
N ALA A 1001 25.12 17.03 -46.05
CA ALA A 1001 25.20 16.37 -44.73
C ALA A 1001 26.14 15.16 -44.76
N LEU A 1002 26.00 14.28 -45.76
CA LEU A 1002 26.81 13.07 -45.88
C LEU A 1002 28.26 13.38 -46.29
N LEU A 1003 28.46 14.26 -47.28
CA LEU A 1003 29.79 14.59 -47.81
C LEU A 1003 30.64 15.37 -46.80
N LYS A 1004 30.03 16.26 -45.99
CA LYS A 1004 30.73 16.94 -44.88
C LYS A 1004 31.25 15.98 -43.80
N ARG A 1005 30.75 14.74 -43.77
CA ARG A 1005 31.15 13.69 -42.83
C ARG A 1005 31.98 12.59 -43.51
N ASP A 1006 32.65 12.91 -44.61
CA ASP A 1006 33.56 12.01 -45.35
C ASP A 1006 32.88 10.76 -45.95
N ALA A 1007 31.65 10.92 -46.47
CA ALA A 1007 31.02 9.90 -47.29
C ALA A 1007 31.84 9.64 -48.57
N ASP A 1008 32.16 8.38 -48.86
CA ASP A 1008 32.90 8.00 -50.07
C ASP A 1008 32.03 8.13 -51.33
N VAL A 1009 32.28 9.20 -52.08
CA VAL A 1009 31.58 9.53 -53.33
C VAL A 1009 31.86 8.55 -54.47
N ASN A 1010 32.95 7.77 -54.37
CA ASN A 1010 33.40 6.85 -55.41
C ASN A 1010 33.19 5.37 -55.04
N HIS A 1011 32.61 5.10 -53.87
CA HIS A 1011 32.23 3.74 -53.50
C HIS A 1011 31.29 3.15 -54.56
N ALA A 1012 31.52 1.91 -54.96
CA ALA A 1012 30.69 1.22 -55.95
C ALA A 1012 29.98 0.04 -55.29
N ASP A 1013 28.69 -0.12 -55.61
CA ASP A 1013 27.90 -1.25 -55.16
C ASP A 1013 28.34 -2.59 -55.80
N ASN A 1014 27.68 -3.70 -55.46
CA ASN A 1014 28.03 -5.03 -55.98
C ASN A 1014 27.88 -5.16 -57.51
N GLU A 1015 27.17 -4.24 -58.18
CA GLU A 1015 27.02 -4.18 -59.63
C GLU A 1015 27.96 -3.14 -60.27
N GLY A 1016 28.81 -2.50 -59.47
CA GLY A 1016 29.76 -1.48 -59.90
C GLY A 1016 29.15 -0.09 -60.05
N LYS A 1017 27.94 0.16 -59.55
CA LYS A 1017 27.27 1.47 -59.65
C LYS A 1017 27.73 2.38 -58.52
N THR A 1018 28.21 3.57 -58.86
CA THR A 1018 28.57 4.63 -57.90
C THR A 1018 27.36 5.52 -57.59
N PRO A 1019 27.40 6.37 -56.54
CA PRO A 1019 26.35 7.34 -56.27
C PRO A 1019 26.08 8.27 -57.45
N LEU A 1020 27.11 8.65 -58.23
CA LEU A 1020 26.94 9.44 -59.45
C LEU A 1020 26.13 8.67 -60.51
N LEU A 1021 26.42 7.39 -60.74
CA LEU A 1021 25.65 6.56 -61.66
C LEU A 1021 24.21 6.34 -61.17
N MET A 1022 24.02 6.23 -59.85
CA MET A 1022 22.69 6.08 -59.27
C MET A 1022 21.83 7.34 -59.38
N LEU A 1023 22.42 8.53 -59.18
CA LEU A 1023 21.77 9.82 -59.39
C LEU A 1023 21.38 10.06 -60.85
N LEU A 1024 22.02 9.37 -61.79
CA LEU A 1024 21.72 9.41 -63.22
C LEU A 1024 20.78 8.28 -63.69
N GLY A 1025 20.32 7.43 -62.76
CA GLY A 1025 19.32 6.40 -63.05
C GLY A 1025 19.86 5.10 -63.63
N ALA A 1026 21.17 4.81 -63.56
CA ALA A 1026 21.76 3.61 -64.17
C ALA A 1026 21.13 2.27 -63.73
N GLN A 1027 20.50 2.24 -62.56
CA GLN A 1027 19.76 1.12 -61.95
C GLN A 1027 18.32 0.97 -62.46
N LEU A 1028 17.77 1.97 -63.14
CA LEU A 1028 16.38 2.02 -63.57
C LEU A 1028 16.24 1.64 -65.05
N ARG A 1029 14.99 1.44 -65.49
CA ARG A 1029 14.71 1.14 -66.89
C ARG A 1029 14.93 2.40 -67.73
N PRO A 1030 15.56 2.31 -68.92
CA PRO A 1030 15.69 3.45 -69.82
C PRO A 1030 14.32 4.11 -70.08
N GLY A 1031 14.28 5.44 -70.04
CA GLY A 1031 13.04 6.23 -70.15
C GLY A 1031 12.20 6.35 -68.87
N SER A 1032 12.71 5.93 -67.70
CA SER A 1032 12.08 6.25 -66.42
C SER A 1032 11.92 7.77 -66.24
N GLU A 1033 10.76 8.21 -65.73
CA GLU A 1033 10.44 9.63 -65.53
C GLU A 1033 11.41 10.29 -64.53
N CYS A 1034 12.00 11.41 -64.92
CA CYS A 1034 12.84 12.23 -64.04
C CYS A 1034 12.99 13.67 -64.59
N ASP A 1035 13.29 14.62 -63.70
CA ASP A 1035 13.55 16.01 -64.08
C ASP A 1035 15.04 16.21 -64.38
N ALA A 1036 15.36 16.38 -65.65
CA ALA A 1036 16.73 16.55 -66.11
C ALA A 1036 17.39 17.85 -65.58
N THR A 1037 16.61 18.89 -65.28
CA THR A 1037 17.15 20.14 -64.72
C THR A 1037 17.48 19.99 -63.24
N HIS A 1038 16.63 19.31 -62.47
CA HIS A 1038 16.86 18.93 -61.08
C HIS A 1038 18.15 18.11 -60.93
N ILE A 1039 18.27 17.02 -61.69
CA ILE A 1039 19.46 16.16 -61.69
C ILE A 1039 20.69 16.97 -62.12
N GLY A 1040 20.55 17.84 -63.12
CA GLY A 1040 21.63 18.71 -63.60
C GLY A 1040 22.16 19.68 -62.54
N ALA A 1041 21.31 20.11 -61.59
CA ALA A 1041 21.73 20.93 -60.46
C ALA A 1041 22.44 20.14 -59.35
N LEU A 1042 22.19 18.83 -59.24
CA LEU A 1042 22.78 17.96 -58.23
C LEU A 1042 24.11 17.34 -58.66
N VAL A 1043 24.31 17.05 -59.95
CA VAL A 1043 25.56 16.49 -60.50
C VAL A 1043 26.81 17.28 -60.10
N PRO A 1044 26.84 18.63 -60.18
CA PRO A 1044 27.99 19.42 -59.74
C PRO A 1044 28.41 19.15 -58.30
N VAL A 1045 27.46 18.88 -57.39
CA VAL A 1045 27.75 18.63 -55.96
C VAL A 1045 28.60 17.37 -55.79
N LEU A 1046 28.27 16.28 -56.48
CA LEU A 1046 29.07 15.05 -56.43
C LEU A 1046 30.43 15.20 -57.15
N LEU A 1047 30.48 15.96 -58.24
CA LEU A 1047 31.74 16.22 -58.96
C LEU A 1047 32.70 17.09 -58.16
N GLU A 1048 32.19 18.11 -57.47
CA GLU A 1048 32.98 18.95 -56.56
C GLU A 1048 33.52 18.16 -55.37
N ALA A 1049 32.80 17.13 -54.92
CA ALA A 1049 33.25 16.19 -53.91
C ALA A 1049 34.24 15.13 -54.44
N GLY A 1050 34.57 15.13 -55.74
CA GLY A 1050 35.58 14.24 -56.33
C GLY A 1050 35.05 12.96 -56.98
N ALA A 1051 33.80 12.93 -57.44
CA ALA A 1051 33.25 11.80 -58.19
C ALA A 1051 33.99 11.55 -59.52
N ARG A 1052 34.38 10.29 -59.78
CA ARG A 1052 35.08 9.87 -60.99
C ARG A 1052 34.12 9.75 -62.18
N LEU A 1053 34.44 10.45 -63.26
CA LEU A 1053 33.65 10.46 -64.50
C LEU A 1053 33.81 9.18 -65.34
N GLU A 1054 35.01 8.62 -65.32
CA GLU A 1054 35.41 7.48 -66.17
C GLU A 1054 35.02 6.11 -65.61
N HIS A 1055 34.40 6.08 -64.43
CA HIS A 1055 33.96 4.83 -63.81
C HIS A 1055 32.76 4.25 -64.57
N ALA A 1056 32.83 2.95 -64.89
CA ALA A 1056 31.77 2.21 -65.55
C ALA A 1056 31.26 1.08 -64.63
N ASP A 1057 29.95 0.81 -64.67
CA ASP A 1057 29.38 -0.35 -63.98
C ASP A 1057 29.78 -1.67 -64.66
N GLN A 1058 29.34 -2.82 -64.13
CA GLN A 1058 29.64 -4.14 -64.72
C GLN A 1058 29.12 -4.32 -66.16
N ARG A 1059 28.13 -3.53 -66.59
CA ARG A 1059 27.60 -3.53 -67.95
C ARG A 1059 28.40 -2.61 -68.87
N GLY A 1060 29.42 -1.90 -68.37
CA GLY A 1060 30.18 -0.88 -69.09
C GLY A 1060 29.46 0.47 -69.17
N VAL A 1061 28.40 0.69 -68.40
CA VAL A 1061 27.63 1.95 -68.42
C VAL A 1061 28.38 3.02 -67.65
N THR A 1062 28.84 4.05 -68.35
CA THR A 1062 29.42 5.28 -67.77
C THR A 1062 28.35 6.34 -67.47
N ALA A 1063 28.72 7.44 -66.82
CA ALA A 1063 27.81 8.55 -66.51
C ALA A 1063 27.12 9.13 -67.77
N LEU A 1064 27.83 9.21 -68.90
CA LEU A 1064 27.23 9.66 -70.17
C LEU A 1064 26.24 8.63 -70.74
N HIS A 1065 26.52 7.33 -70.61
CA HIS A 1065 25.57 6.28 -70.99
C HIS A 1065 24.30 6.32 -70.11
N ALA A 1066 24.43 6.59 -68.81
CA ALA A 1066 23.28 6.80 -67.93
C ALA A 1066 22.45 8.01 -68.35
N CYS A 1067 23.09 9.14 -68.72
CA CYS A 1067 22.38 10.29 -69.27
C CYS A 1067 21.63 9.95 -70.57
N ALA A 1068 22.25 9.16 -71.46
CA ALA A 1068 21.65 8.70 -72.71
C ALA A 1068 20.42 7.81 -72.50
N MET A 1069 20.39 6.97 -71.44
CA MET A 1069 19.26 6.09 -71.14
C MET A 1069 17.97 6.85 -70.74
N HIS A 1070 18.11 8.04 -70.17
CA HIS A 1070 16.99 8.82 -69.61
C HIS A 1070 16.81 10.21 -70.27
N ALA A 1071 17.46 10.46 -71.41
CA ALA A 1071 17.43 11.76 -72.10
C ALA A 1071 17.86 12.97 -71.25
N LEU A 1072 18.83 12.78 -70.34
CA LEU A 1072 19.32 13.80 -69.40
C LEU A 1072 20.30 14.79 -70.05
N LEU A 1073 19.78 15.74 -70.84
CA LEU A 1073 20.60 16.70 -71.58
C LEU A 1073 21.40 17.68 -70.69
N PRO A 1074 20.83 18.34 -69.65
CA PRO A 1074 21.59 19.23 -68.79
C PRO A 1074 22.73 18.52 -68.00
N PRO A 1075 22.51 17.35 -67.38
CA PRO A 1075 23.59 16.56 -66.77
C PRO A 1075 24.69 16.18 -67.76
N ALA A 1076 24.33 15.72 -68.96
CA ALA A 1076 25.29 15.37 -70.00
C ALA A 1076 26.21 16.54 -70.37
N ARG A 1077 25.66 17.77 -70.51
CA ARG A 1077 26.46 18.97 -70.76
C ARG A 1077 27.44 19.29 -69.63
N VAL A 1078 27.01 19.14 -68.38
CA VAL A 1078 27.87 19.34 -67.21
C VAL A 1078 29.02 18.32 -67.19
N LEU A 1079 28.74 17.04 -67.44
CA LEU A 1079 29.75 15.98 -67.48
C LEU A 1079 30.75 16.18 -68.62
N LEU A 1080 30.29 16.56 -69.81
CA LEU A 1080 31.14 16.86 -70.96
C LEU A 1080 32.03 18.09 -70.70
N ALA A 1081 31.49 19.13 -70.05
CA ALA A 1081 32.28 20.31 -69.67
C ALA A 1081 33.38 19.98 -68.65
N ARG A 1082 33.22 18.89 -67.88
CA ARG A 1082 34.19 18.38 -66.90
C ARG A 1082 35.09 17.27 -67.46
N GLY A 1083 35.02 16.99 -68.77
CA GLY A 1083 35.97 16.14 -69.47
C GLY A 1083 35.58 14.67 -69.63
N ALA A 1084 34.30 14.30 -69.44
CA ALA A 1084 33.85 12.91 -69.60
C ALA A 1084 34.08 12.38 -71.04
N ASP A 1085 34.63 11.16 -71.16
CA ASP A 1085 34.95 10.56 -72.46
C ASP A 1085 33.70 10.21 -73.29
N ARG A 1086 33.61 10.81 -74.48
CA ARG A 1086 32.55 10.59 -75.48
C ARG A 1086 32.67 9.24 -76.18
N HIS A 1087 33.88 8.70 -76.23
CA HIS A 1087 34.24 7.51 -76.99
C HIS A 1087 34.24 6.23 -76.15
N ALA A 1088 34.01 6.35 -74.84
CA ALA A 1088 33.80 5.20 -73.98
C ALA A 1088 32.65 4.33 -74.53
N ALA A 1089 32.89 3.02 -74.58
CA ALA A 1089 31.94 2.04 -75.07
C ALA A 1089 31.43 1.16 -73.92
N ASP A 1090 30.13 0.85 -73.94
CA ASP A 1090 29.52 -0.10 -73.00
C ASP A 1090 29.95 -1.55 -73.30
N GLY A 1091 29.50 -2.50 -72.47
CA GLY A 1091 29.79 -3.93 -72.64
C GLY A 1091 29.26 -4.55 -73.95
N PHE A 1092 28.46 -3.81 -74.73
CA PHE A 1092 27.99 -4.19 -76.06
C PHE A 1092 28.75 -3.45 -77.18
N GLY A 1093 29.78 -2.67 -76.84
CA GLY A 1093 30.59 -1.90 -77.80
C GLY A 1093 29.90 -0.63 -78.33
N ARG A 1094 28.83 -0.15 -77.67
CA ARG A 1094 28.07 1.03 -78.09
C ARG A 1094 28.55 2.26 -77.34
N THR A 1095 28.64 3.40 -78.01
CA THR A 1095 28.88 4.69 -77.32
C THR A 1095 27.58 5.24 -76.71
N ALA A 1096 27.69 6.19 -75.79
CA ALA A 1096 26.52 6.85 -75.20
C ALA A 1096 25.62 7.51 -76.26
N ALA A 1097 26.20 8.03 -77.35
CA ALA A 1097 25.46 8.59 -78.47
C ALA A 1097 24.70 7.52 -79.27
N ASP A 1098 25.23 6.30 -79.39
CA ASP A 1098 24.58 5.17 -80.05
C ASP A 1098 23.41 4.65 -79.22
N VAL A 1099 23.58 4.58 -77.88
CA VAL A 1099 22.51 4.22 -76.94
C VAL A 1099 21.35 5.22 -77.03
N ALA A 1100 21.63 6.53 -77.02
CA ALA A 1100 20.59 7.56 -77.17
C ALA A 1100 19.85 7.47 -78.52
N ARG A 1101 20.58 7.22 -79.62
CA ARG A 1101 19.99 7.03 -80.96
C ARG A 1101 19.08 5.81 -81.01
N HIS A 1102 19.50 4.70 -80.41
CA HIS A 1102 18.72 3.47 -80.38
C HIS A 1102 17.43 3.61 -79.56
N LEU A 1103 17.44 4.43 -78.51
CA LEU A 1103 16.27 4.75 -77.68
C LEU A 1103 15.38 5.87 -78.27
N GLY A 1104 15.79 6.50 -79.38
CA GLY A 1104 15.00 7.56 -80.04
C GLY A 1104 15.23 8.99 -79.51
N TYR A 1105 16.24 9.22 -78.66
CA TYR A 1105 16.54 10.53 -78.10
C TYR A 1105 17.51 11.31 -78.99
N VAL A 1106 16.97 12.05 -79.95
CA VAL A 1106 17.74 12.74 -81.01
C VAL A 1106 18.64 13.86 -80.46
N ASP A 1107 18.10 14.70 -79.57
CA ASP A 1107 18.82 15.91 -79.10
C ASP A 1107 20.05 15.56 -78.26
N ILE A 1108 19.92 14.61 -77.34
CA ILE A 1108 21.03 14.15 -76.50
C ILE A 1108 22.03 13.31 -77.32
N ALA A 1109 21.56 12.52 -78.29
CA ALA A 1109 22.47 11.78 -79.16
C ALA A 1109 23.35 12.71 -80.00
N HIS A 1110 22.81 13.87 -80.43
CA HIS A 1110 23.59 14.89 -81.12
C HIS A 1110 24.62 15.57 -80.21
N GLU A 1111 24.25 15.89 -78.97
CA GLU A 1111 25.16 16.50 -77.99
C GLU A 1111 26.32 15.56 -77.59
N LEU A 1112 26.02 14.26 -77.42
CA LEU A 1112 26.97 13.22 -77.04
C LEU A 1112 27.88 12.79 -78.19
N ALA A 1113 27.44 12.90 -79.44
CA ALA A 1113 28.29 12.61 -80.60
C ALA A 1113 29.49 13.59 -80.63
N ALA A 1114 30.67 13.09 -80.97
CA ALA A 1114 31.80 13.96 -81.29
C ALA A 1114 31.36 14.92 -82.40
N ARG A 1115 31.68 16.23 -82.26
CA ARG A 1115 31.59 17.18 -83.38
C ARG A 1115 32.53 16.70 -84.48
N SER A 1116 32.03 15.78 -85.30
CA SER A 1116 32.60 15.46 -86.59
C SER A 1116 32.44 16.73 -87.41
N GLY A 1117 33.49 17.23 -88.02
CA GLY A 1117 33.49 18.43 -88.88
C GLY A 1117 32.68 18.24 -90.18
N ALA A 1118 31.51 17.62 -90.12
CA ALA A 1118 30.58 17.48 -91.23
C ALA A 1118 29.40 18.43 -90.99
N ALA A 1119 29.21 19.34 -91.94
CA ALA A 1119 28.17 20.35 -91.95
C ALA A 1119 26.77 19.76 -91.71
N ILE A 1120 25.96 20.53 -90.98
CA ILE A 1120 24.52 20.32 -90.77
C ILE A 1120 23.84 20.15 -92.14
N PRO A 1121 23.12 19.05 -92.43
CA PRO A 1121 22.25 19.02 -93.59
C PRO A 1121 21.05 19.93 -93.31
N SER A 1122 20.84 20.92 -94.18
CA SER A 1122 19.74 21.88 -94.04
C SER A 1122 18.37 21.18 -94.07
N VAL A 1123 17.38 21.80 -93.42
CA VAL A 1123 15.95 21.42 -93.33
C VAL A 1123 15.30 21.05 -94.69
N ARG A 1124 15.96 21.37 -95.81
CA ARG A 1124 15.52 21.03 -97.16
C ARG A 1124 15.71 19.54 -97.55
N GLN A 1125 16.58 18.79 -96.86
CA GLN A 1125 16.86 17.39 -97.18
C GLN A 1125 16.02 16.36 -96.40
N THR A 1126 15.41 16.74 -95.27
CA THR A 1126 14.60 15.83 -94.42
C THR A 1126 13.16 15.66 -94.89
N LEU A 1127 12.66 16.48 -95.82
CA LEU A 1127 11.25 16.44 -96.26
C LEU A 1127 10.97 15.56 -97.49
N ARG A 1128 11.89 14.68 -97.91
CA ARG A 1128 11.62 13.74 -99.01
C ARG A 1128 12.22 12.36 -98.73
N GLN A 1129 11.53 11.56 -97.94
CA GLN A 1129 11.41 10.12 -98.16
C GLN A 1129 10.26 9.57 -97.30
N PRO A 1130 9.23 8.93 -97.90
CA PRO A 1130 8.15 8.33 -97.13
C PRO A 1130 8.58 6.97 -96.56
N ALA A 1131 7.99 6.63 -95.42
CA ALA A 1131 8.24 5.42 -94.64
C ALA A 1131 8.10 4.12 -95.46
N GLN A 1132 8.99 3.17 -95.21
CA GLN A 1132 8.71 1.74 -95.42
C GLN A 1132 8.90 0.98 -94.09
N PRO A 1133 8.07 -0.03 -93.82
CA PRO A 1133 8.03 -0.69 -92.52
C PRO A 1133 9.11 -1.76 -92.37
N SER A 1134 9.34 -2.07 -91.10
CA SER A 1134 10.24 -3.02 -90.46
C SER A 1134 10.39 -4.41 -91.11
N GLU A 1135 11.63 -4.90 -91.12
CA GLU A 1135 11.99 -6.26 -90.69
C GLU A 1135 13.01 -6.19 -89.56
#